data_AF-A0A0M3QFE3-F1
#
_entry.id   AF-A0A0M3QFE3-F1
#
_cell.length_a   1.000
_cell.length_b   1.000
_cell.length_c   1.000
_cell.angle_alpha   90.00
_cell.angle_beta   90.00
_cell.angle_gamma   90.00
#
_symmetry.space_group_name_H-M   'P 1'
#
loop_
_entity.id
_entity.type
_entity.pdbx_description
1 polymer ?
#
loop_
_entity_poly.entity_id
_entity_poly.type
_entity_poly.pdbx_seq_one_letter_code
_entity_poly.pdbx_strand_id
1 'polypeptide(L)'
;MGPIKTVKERCRKCYACVRNCPVKAIRVKEDHAEVIYERCIGCGKCIRVCSQQAKVIADCMEETRRLLAGPDPVVAVLGCSFPAFFNDIRPGQLVTGLKRLGFGEIHEGASGVELLREEYARLAAAPNDLPLISTHCPTIVDLIERHYPELLRNLMGLVSPMVAVGRHIKGRHAGPVRVIYISSCIAGKFEIESEAVAGAIDVVLTYRELNRMLKEEAVDMTRLGETPFDGLAPKTGRIFPVAGGPFQAFGISNDFFNPEFLATEGEENALEVIKDLAAGRITPRLVDVRFCSGGCIGGPGKNNRLTTFSKRNLIHRYYQSQDIPYQTAPHYLPAAPRPDLQRRFMNKAKRLKVPSGESIRQILQTTNKFVERDELNCGACGYPTCREHAVAVYQGLAEGEMCLPFSVKRLEEDRRNMAQKYDLAQRALAHEYGETAIIGQDLRTREVLSLIRQVGPTPTTVLIRGESGTGKELTARAIHEQSQRSDKTLVTVNCTTLTDSLLESELFGHKKGAFTGAVADKKGLFEAANGGTIFLDEIGDITPKLQAELLRVLDGGEIKPVGGTVTSKVDVRLIAATNKNLETGVKEGWFREDLFYRLNVFTITMPPLRSRMESLGPLVDHFLARASKRINKAIRGIDERAIHAMLQYPWPGNIRELQNILERAAVLSQDFVIRLENLPVIFAELALGDQGERDPGTVTFRNQREKHLGQVEKGLLRRYLQESGGNVSKAARTAGIPRRTFYRLLARYEIKGCDFQGETP
;
A
#
# COMPACT_ATOMS: atom_id res chain seq x y z
N MET A 1 3.14 -26.65 -12.51
CA MET A 1 2.41 -25.62 -11.72
C MET A 1 1.23 -26.33 -11.08
N GLY A 2 1.09 -26.34 -9.76
CA GLY A 2 0.12 -27.23 -9.10
C GLY A 2 -1.36 -26.96 -9.46
N PRO A 3 -2.28 -27.92 -9.26
CA PRO A 3 -3.70 -27.79 -9.64
C PRO A 3 -4.50 -26.74 -8.86
N ILE A 4 -3.93 -26.11 -7.83
CA ILE A 4 -4.52 -24.98 -7.11
C ILE A 4 -3.54 -23.80 -7.18
N LYS A 5 -4.02 -22.67 -7.71
CA LYS A 5 -3.24 -21.44 -7.90
C LYS A 5 -3.76 -20.30 -7.03
N THR A 6 -2.90 -19.30 -6.82
CA THR A 6 -3.27 -18.05 -6.13
C THR A 6 -3.18 -16.91 -7.13
N VAL A 7 -4.29 -16.21 -7.34
CA VAL A 7 -4.35 -14.94 -8.09
C VAL A 7 -3.95 -13.84 -7.10
N LYS A 8 -2.71 -13.36 -7.20
CA LYS A 8 -2.09 -12.47 -6.19
C LYS A 8 -2.85 -11.16 -6.05
N GLU A 9 -3.37 -10.63 -7.15
CA GLU A 9 -4.11 -9.37 -7.26
C GLU A 9 -5.43 -9.40 -6.47
N ARG A 10 -5.99 -10.60 -6.26
CA ARG A 10 -7.23 -10.79 -5.48
C ARG A 10 -6.96 -11.09 -4.00
N CYS A 11 -5.72 -11.39 -3.61
CA CYS A 11 -5.43 -11.82 -2.25
C CYS A 11 -5.36 -10.62 -1.28
N ARG A 12 -6.29 -10.54 -0.33
CA ARG A 12 -6.42 -9.43 0.65
C ARG A 12 -5.93 -9.79 2.07
N LYS A 13 -4.95 -10.68 2.21
CA LYS A 13 -4.29 -10.99 3.49
C LYS A 13 -5.20 -11.41 4.66
N CYS A 14 -6.41 -11.92 4.42
CA CYS A 14 -7.31 -12.36 5.49
C CYS A 14 -6.88 -13.69 6.15
N TYR A 15 -5.94 -14.41 5.53
CA TYR A 15 -5.38 -15.70 5.94
C TYR A 15 -6.39 -16.83 6.21
N ALA A 16 -7.65 -16.70 5.80
CA ALA A 16 -8.68 -17.72 5.98
C ALA A 16 -8.27 -19.08 5.42
N CYS A 17 -7.59 -19.09 4.27
CA CYS A 17 -7.07 -20.31 3.67
C CYS A 17 -5.98 -21.00 4.53
N VAL A 18 -5.10 -20.24 5.20
CA VAL A 18 -4.06 -20.78 6.08
C VAL A 18 -4.70 -21.42 7.31
N ARG A 19 -5.65 -20.73 7.95
CA ARG A 19 -6.36 -21.23 9.14
C ARG A 19 -7.07 -22.55 8.88
N ASN A 20 -7.72 -22.65 7.73
CA ASN A 20 -8.57 -23.79 7.37
C ASN A 20 -7.85 -24.88 6.55
N CYS A 21 -6.52 -24.79 6.37
CA CYS A 21 -5.80 -25.87 5.69
C CYS A 21 -5.52 -27.01 6.68
N PRO A 22 -6.06 -28.23 6.46
CA PRO A 22 -5.96 -29.33 7.41
C PRO A 22 -4.52 -29.83 7.61
N VAL A 23 -3.67 -29.67 6.58
CA VAL A 23 -2.28 -30.16 6.55
C VAL A 23 -1.24 -29.04 6.53
N LYS A 24 -1.67 -27.79 6.78
CA LYS A 24 -0.83 -26.57 6.73
C LYS A 24 0.04 -26.50 5.46
N ALA A 25 -0.58 -26.74 4.30
CA ALA A 25 0.04 -26.69 2.98
C ALA A 25 -0.07 -25.31 2.31
N ILE A 26 -0.21 -24.24 3.09
CA ILE A 26 -0.27 -22.87 2.59
C ILE A 26 0.75 -22.05 3.35
N ARG A 27 1.70 -21.44 2.63
CA ARG A 27 2.66 -20.50 3.21
C ARG A 27 2.21 -19.07 2.97
N VAL A 28 2.70 -18.14 3.78
CA VAL A 28 2.67 -16.70 3.49
C VAL A 28 4.05 -16.28 3.02
N LYS A 29 4.14 -15.65 1.85
CA LYS A 29 5.37 -15.08 1.30
C LYS A 29 5.04 -13.77 0.62
N GLU A 30 5.82 -12.72 0.89
CA GLU A 30 5.63 -11.39 0.29
C GLU A 30 4.17 -10.95 0.41
N ASP A 31 3.60 -11.09 1.62
CA ASP A 31 2.21 -10.73 1.92
C ASP A 31 1.10 -11.52 1.21
N HIS A 32 1.44 -12.57 0.47
CA HIS A 32 0.45 -13.40 -0.22
C HIS A 32 0.45 -14.83 0.31
N ALA A 33 -0.76 -15.38 0.48
CA ALA A 33 -0.89 -16.79 0.83
C ALA A 33 -0.70 -17.64 -0.43
N GLU A 34 0.28 -18.53 -0.48
CA GLU A 34 0.61 -19.42 -1.61
C GLU A 34 0.42 -20.89 -1.22
N VAL A 35 -0.06 -21.73 -2.15
CA VAL A 35 -0.20 -23.17 -1.89
C VAL A 35 1.15 -23.86 -2.11
N ILE A 36 1.58 -24.65 -1.14
CA ILE A 36 2.78 -25.48 -1.22
C ILE A 36 2.37 -26.80 -1.85
N TYR A 37 2.59 -26.93 -3.16
CA TYR A 37 2.14 -28.10 -3.93
C TYR A 37 2.65 -29.42 -3.34
N GLU A 38 3.92 -29.49 -2.92
CA GLU A 38 4.53 -30.70 -2.34
C GLU A 38 3.84 -31.18 -1.06
N ARG A 39 3.13 -30.31 -0.33
CA ARG A 39 2.39 -30.64 0.90
C ARG A 39 0.87 -30.73 0.68
N CYS A 40 0.37 -30.20 -0.43
CA CYS A 40 -1.05 -30.08 -0.69
C CYS A 40 -1.66 -31.46 -0.97
N ILE A 41 -2.83 -31.72 -0.38
CA ILE A 41 -3.61 -32.96 -0.58
C ILE A 41 -4.80 -32.76 -1.53
N GLY A 42 -4.88 -31.64 -2.26
CA GLY A 42 -5.95 -31.41 -3.24
C GLY A 42 -7.39 -31.30 -2.68
N CYS A 43 -7.59 -31.15 -1.36
CA CYS A 43 -8.93 -31.13 -0.75
C CYS A 43 -9.81 -29.93 -1.14
N GLY A 44 -9.22 -28.87 -1.71
CA GLY A 44 -9.94 -27.67 -2.18
C GLY A 44 -10.55 -26.79 -1.09
N LYS A 45 -10.32 -27.07 0.21
CA LYS A 45 -10.86 -26.25 1.32
C LYS A 45 -10.44 -24.79 1.23
N CYS A 46 -9.19 -24.53 0.81
CA CYS A 46 -8.65 -23.19 0.61
C CYS A 46 -9.41 -22.36 -0.45
N ILE A 47 -10.00 -23.02 -1.45
CA ILE A 47 -10.85 -22.38 -2.46
C ILE A 47 -12.21 -22.04 -1.84
N ARG A 48 -12.80 -22.99 -1.10
CA ARG A 48 -14.12 -22.81 -0.47
C ARG A 48 -14.17 -21.67 0.55
N VAL A 49 -13.11 -21.48 1.33
CA VAL A 49 -13.05 -20.45 2.38
C VAL A 49 -12.52 -19.10 1.87
N CYS A 50 -12.08 -19.01 0.61
CA CYS A 50 -11.51 -17.79 0.06
C CYS A 50 -12.62 -16.84 -0.41
N SER A 51 -13.03 -15.92 0.47
CA SER A 51 -14.05 -14.89 0.15
C SER A 51 -13.66 -14.00 -1.03
N GLN A 52 -12.36 -13.79 -1.25
CA GLN A 52 -11.83 -12.96 -2.34
C GLN A 52 -11.69 -13.70 -3.68
N GLN A 53 -12.02 -15.01 -3.72
CA GLN A 53 -11.83 -15.84 -4.92
C GLN A 53 -10.39 -15.78 -5.48
N ALA A 54 -9.41 -15.57 -4.60
CA ALA A 54 -7.99 -15.54 -4.93
C ALA A 54 -7.41 -16.96 -5.08
N LYS A 55 -7.96 -17.94 -4.36
CA LYS A 55 -7.61 -19.36 -4.54
C LYS A 55 -8.48 -19.94 -5.65
N VAL A 56 -7.84 -20.36 -6.73
CA VAL A 56 -8.52 -20.88 -7.93
C VAL A 56 -7.99 -22.25 -8.31
N ILE A 57 -8.84 -23.03 -8.96
CA ILE A 57 -8.46 -24.30 -9.59
C ILE A 57 -7.68 -23.94 -10.85
N ALA A 58 -6.59 -24.65 -11.13
CA ALA A 58 -5.91 -24.52 -12.41
C ALA A 58 -6.90 -24.82 -13.53
N ASP A 59 -7.06 -23.86 -14.45
CA ASP A 59 -7.99 -23.95 -15.56
C ASP A 59 -7.48 -24.95 -16.60
N CYS A 60 -8.29 -25.97 -16.90
CA CYS A 60 -8.00 -26.95 -17.94
C CYS A 60 -8.88 -26.77 -19.19
N MET A 61 -9.70 -25.73 -19.29
CA MET A 61 -10.57 -25.55 -20.46
C MET A 61 -9.80 -25.37 -21.77
N GLU A 62 -8.73 -24.58 -21.75
CA GLU A 62 -7.89 -24.35 -22.93
C GLU A 62 -7.20 -25.64 -23.40
N GLU A 63 -6.75 -26.45 -22.46
CA GLU A 63 -6.15 -27.76 -22.76
C GLU A 63 -7.20 -28.72 -23.34
N THR A 64 -8.40 -28.78 -22.74
CA THR A 64 -9.55 -29.53 -23.27
C THR A 64 -9.88 -29.09 -24.70
N ARG A 65 -9.95 -27.78 -24.97
CA ARG A 65 -10.22 -27.25 -26.32
C ARG A 65 -9.16 -27.67 -27.34
N ARG A 66 -7.89 -27.62 -26.95
CA ARG A 66 -6.78 -28.07 -27.82
C ARG A 66 -6.90 -29.55 -28.16
N LEU A 67 -7.28 -30.39 -27.19
CA LEU A 67 -7.51 -31.81 -27.43
C LEU A 67 -8.71 -32.03 -28.36
N LEU A 68 -9.83 -31.32 -28.14
CA LEU A 68 -11.04 -31.40 -28.97
C LEU A 68 -10.80 -30.93 -30.41
N ALA A 69 -9.93 -29.94 -30.61
CA ALA A 69 -9.51 -29.47 -31.94
C ALA A 69 -8.39 -30.32 -32.57
N GLY A 70 -7.86 -31.30 -31.83
CA GLY A 70 -6.80 -32.19 -32.27
C GLY A 70 -7.28 -33.27 -33.25
N PRO A 71 -6.35 -34.04 -33.83
CA PRO A 71 -6.69 -35.10 -34.79
C PRO A 71 -7.18 -36.40 -34.11
N ASP A 72 -6.85 -36.62 -32.84
CA ASP A 72 -7.20 -37.83 -32.10
C ASP A 72 -8.65 -37.75 -31.59
N PRO A 73 -9.44 -38.84 -31.62
CA PRO A 73 -10.75 -38.88 -31.00
C PRO A 73 -10.67 -38.60 -29.50
N VAL A 74 -11.62 -37.80 -28.98
CA VAL A 74 -11.70 -37.43 -27.57
C VAL A 74 -12.92 -38.07 -26.92
N VAL A 75 -12.68 -38.86 -25.89
CA VAL A 75 -13.70 -39.55 -25.08
C VAL A 75 -13.93 -38.78 -23.78
N ALA A 76 -15.18 -38.42 -23.51
CA ALA A 76 -15.60 -37.86 -22.24
C ALA A 76 -16.02 -38.98 -21.28
N VAL A 77 -15.51 -38.94 -20.05
CA VAL A 77 -15.96 -39.83 -18.97
C VAL A 77 -16.63 -38.99 -17.89
N LEU A 78 -17.94 -39.13 -17.73
CA LEU A 78 -18.70 -38.47 -16.68
C LEU A 78 -18.45 -39.15 -15.33
N GLY A 79 -17.91 -38.42 -14.37
CA GLY A 79 -17.66 -38.94 -13.03
C GLY A 79 -18.93 -39.42 -12.34
N CYS A 80 -18.80 -40.41 -11.46
CA CYS A 80 -19.93 -41.12 -10.84
C CYS A 80 -20.97 -40.19 -10.17
N SER A 81 -20.57 -38.99 -9.75
CA SER A 81 -21.43 -38.03 -9.06
C SER A 81 -22.26 -37.12 -9.98
N PHE A 82 -22.11 -37.19 -11.31
CA PHE A 82 -22.73 -36.24 -12.24
C PHE A 82 -24.26 -36.08 -12.09
N PRO A 83 -25.07 -37.11 -11.76
CA PRO A 83 -26.53 -36.94 -11.63
C PRO A 83 -26.91 -36.01 -10.48
N ALA A 84 -26.03 -35.84 -9.48
CA ALA A 84 -26.22 -34.90 -8.39
C ALA A 84 -25.94 -33.43 -8.78
N PHE A 85 -25.33 -33.20 -9.95
CA PHE A 85 -24.86 -31.90 -10.41
C PHE A 85 -25.56 -31.41 -11.69
N PHE A 86 -26.02 -32.33 -12.52
CA PHE A 86 -26.84 -32.09 -13.72
C PHE A 86 -28.21 -32.75 -13.51
N ASN A 87 -29.06 -32.08 -12.73
CA ASN A 87 -30.33 -32.63 -12.23
C ASN A 87 -31.56 -31.96 -12.87
N ASP A 88 -31.32 -30.88 -13.57
CA ASP A 88 -32.23 -30.06 -14.37
C ASP A 88 -32.33 -30.55 -15.83
N ILE A 89 -31.49 -31.51 -16.21
CA ILE A 89 -31.46 -32.12 -17.54
C ILE A 89 -31.47 -33.64 -17.44
N ARG A 90 -31.92 -34.30 -18.49
CA ARG A 90 -31.84 -35.76 -18.60
C ARG A 90 -30.41 -36.19 -18.97
N PRO A 91 -29.96 -37.38 -18.52
CA PRO A 91 -28.63 -37.90 -18.86
C PRO A 91 -28.34 -37.92 -20.36
N GLY A 92 -29.30 -38.32 -21.19
CA GLY A 92 -29.13 -38.33 -22.65
C GLY A 92 -28.98 -36.94 -23.26
N GLN A 93 -29.56 -35.90 -22.66
CA GLN A 93 -29.35 -34.51 -23.10
C GLN A 93 -27.93 -34.04 -22.78
N LEU A 94 -27.39 -34.45 -21.64
CA LEU A 94 -25.99 -34.19 -21.28
C LEU A 94 -25.03 -34.85 -22.28
N VAL A 95 -25.30 -36.10 -22.67
CA VAL A 95 -24.55 -36.79 -23.74
C VAL A 95 -24.60 -35.99 -25.04
N THR A 96 -25.79 -35.60 -25.51
CA THR A 96 -25.95 -34.80 -26.73
C THR A 96 -25.19 -33.48 -26.66
N GLY A 97 -25.24 -32.78 -25.51
CA GLY A 97 -24.53 -31.52 -25.31
C GLY A 97 -23.02 -31.70 -25.35
N LEU A 98 -22.48 -32.79 -24.78
CA LEU A 98 -21.06 -33.11 -24.88
C LEU A 98 -20.64 -33.46 -26.31
N LYS A 99 -21.45 -34.24 -27.05
CA LYS A 99 -21.16 -34.52 -28.47
C LYS A 99 -21.13 -33.22 -29.30
N ARG A 100 -22.01 -32.25 -29.02
CA ARG A 100 -21.97 -30.92 -29.65
C ARG A 100 -20.72 -30.11 -29.33
N LEU A 101 -20.11 -30.31 -28.16
CA LEU A 101 -18.82 -29.71 -27.82
C LEU A 101 -17.63 -30.36 -28.56
N GLY A 102 -17.85 -31.45 -29.30
CA GLY A 102 -16.81 -32.15 -30.06
C GLY A 102 -16.31 -33.47 -29.45
N PHE A 103 -16.92 -33.95 -28.36
CA PHE A 103 -16.58 -35.27 -27.81
C PHE A 103 -17.13 -36.38 -28.72
N GLY A 104 -16.29 -37.36 -29.06
CA GLY A 104 -16.68 -38.48 -29.93
C GLY A 104 -17.53 -39.53 -29.21
N GLU A 105 -17.12 -39.88 -27.99
CA GLU A 105 -17.81 -40.87 -27.15
C GLU A 105 -17.98 -40.37 -25.72
N ILE A 106 -19.10 -40.72 -25.09
CA ILE A 106 -19.44 -40.33 -23.72
C ILE A 106 -19.69 -41.60 -22.91
N HIS A 107 -18.88 -41.77 -21.86
CA HIS A 107 -18.90 -42.90 -20.95
C HIS A 107 -19.26 -42.46 -19.54
N GLU A 108 -19.79 -43.38 -18.73
CA GLU A 108 -19.94 -43.17 -17.29
C GLU A 108 -18.73 -43.72 -16.53
N GLY A 109 -18.19 -42.94 -15.61
CA GLY A 109 -17.13 -43.39 -14.70
C GLY A 109 -17.58 -44.48 -13.72
N ALA A 110 -18.90 -44.67 -13.55
CA ALA A 110 -19.44 -45.80 -12.78
C ALA A 110 -19.10 -47.15 -13.42
N SER A 111 -18.85 -47.21 -14.73
CA SER A 111 -18.32 -48.42 -15.40
C SER A 111 -16.93 -48.79 -14.89
N GLY A 112 -16.12 -47.81 -14.49
CA GLY A 112 -14.82 -48.05 -13.85
C GLY A 112 -14.93 -48.77 -12.51
N VAL A 113 -16.05 -48.60 -11.79
CA VAL A 113 -16.32 -49.32 -10.54
C VAL A 113 -16.59 -50.81 -10.84
N GLU A 114 -17.32 -51.09 -11.92
CA GLU A 114 -17.61 -52.46 -12.36
C GLU A 114 -16.33 -53.22 -12.71
N LEU A 115 -15.38 -52.55 -13.38
CA LEU A 115 -14.08 -53.13 -13.73
C LEU A 115 -13.26 -53.52 -12.50
N LEU A 116 -13.38 -52.78 -11.40
CA LEU A 116 -12.63 -53.01 -10.17
C LEU A 116 -13.23 -54.10 -9.29
N ARG A 117 -14.49 -54.53 -9.52
CA ARG A 117 -15.25 -55.34 -8.57
C ARG A 117 -14.57 -56.65 -8.18
N GLU A 118 -14.12 -57.42 -9.17
CA GLU A 118 -13.54 -58.75 -8.93
C GLU A 118 -12.26 -58.66 -8.11
N GLU A 119 -11.37 -57.74 -8.49
CA GLU A 119 -10.09 -57.56 -7.82
C GLU A 119 -10.26 -56.94 -6.42
N TYR A 120 -11.21 -56.02 -6.25
CA TYR A 120 -11.55 -55.46 -4.96
C TYR A 120 -12.06 -56.54 -4.00
N ALA A 121 -13.00 -57.39 -4.45
CA ALA A 121 -13.53 -58.49 -3.64
C ALA A 121 -12.42 -59.47 -3.24
N ARG A 122 -11.49 -59.78 -4.16
CA ARG A 122 -10.32 -60.63 -3.90
C ARG A 122 -9.44 -60.07 -2.78
N LEU A 123 -9.11 -58.78 -2.84
CA LEU A 123 -8.25 -58.12 -1.83
C LEU A 123 -8.96 -57.92 -0.49
N ALA A 124 -10.26 -57.63 -0.49
CA ALA A 124 -11.05 -57.51 0.73
C ALA A 124 -11.22 -58.86 1.46
N ALA A 125 -11.32 -59.97 0.70
CA ALA A 125 -11.44 -61.32 1.24
C ALA A 125 -10.10 -61.92 1.68
N ALA A 126 -8.97 -61.46 1.14
CA ALA A 126 -7.65 -61.95 1.51
C ALA A 126 -7.32 -61.65 3.00
N PRO A 127 -6.70 -62.60 3.72
CA PRO A 127 -6.16 -62.34 5.04
C PRO A 127 -5.00 -61.34 4.94
N ASN A 128 -5.00 -60.32 5.80
CA ASN A 128 -3.96 -59.30 5.85
C ASN A 128 -3.49 -59.11 7.29
N ASP A 129 -2.18 -59.00 7.48
CA ASP A 129 -1.57 -58.74 8.80
C ASP A 129 -1.74 -57.29 9.26
N LEU A 130 -2.15 -56.41 8.35
CA LEU A 130 -2.34 -54.98 8.57
C LEU A 130 -3.76 -54.55 8.16
N PRO A 131 -4.34 -53.54 8.83
CA PRO A 131 -5.60 -52.94 8.41
C PRO A 131 -5.54 -52.47 6.95
N LEU A 132 -6.48 -52.92 6.11
CA LEU A 132 -6.53 -52.52 4.71
C LEU A 132 -7.31 -51.21 4.56
N ILE A 133 -6.67 -50.17 4.07
CA ILE A 133 -7.28 -48.88 3.73
C ILE A 133 -7.70 -48.93 2.27
N SER A 134 -9.00 -49.08 2.04
CA SER A 134 -9.59 -48.78 0.75
C SER A 134 -9.85 -47.29 0.65
N THR A 135 -9.37 -46.67 -0.43
CA THR A 135 -9.80 -45.33 -0.77
C THR A 135 -9.68 -45.09 -2.26
N HIS A 136 -10.76 -44.60 -2.84
CA HIS A 136 -10.75 -44.05 -4.20
C HIS A 136 -10.76 -42.51 -4.16
N CYS A 137 -10.32 -41.92 -3.05
CA CYS A 137 -10.29 -40.49 -2.84
C CYS A 137 -8.83 -40.03 -2.99
N PRO A 138 -8.46 -39.33 -4.07
CA PRO A 138 -7.06 -38.93 -4.27
C PRO A 138 -6.54 -38.06 -3.12
N THR A 139 -7.42 -37.30 -2.47
CA THR A 139 -7.10 -36.54 -1.25
C THR A 139 -6.57 -37.41 -0.11
N ILE A 140 -7.12 -38.60 0.10
CA ILE A 140 -6.68 -39.53 1.16
C ILE A 140 -5.37 -40.19 0.76
N VAL A 141 -5.22 -40.56 -0.52
CA VAL A 141 -3.94 -41.06 -1.06
C VAL A 141 -2.84 -40.04 -0.84
N ASP A 142 -3.02 -38.78 -1.27
CA ASP A 142 -2.03 -37.72 -1.07
C ASP A 142 -1.81 -37.40 0.42
N LEU A 143 -2.83 -37.54 1.28
CA LEU A 143 -2.68 -37.40 2.73
C LEU A 143 -1.71 -38.43 3.29
N ILE A 144 -1.88 -39.71 2.91
CA ILE A 144 -1.00 -40.80 3.34
C ILE A 144 0.39 -40.64 2.73
N GLU A 145 0.50 -40.46 1.41
CA GLU A 145 1.79 -40.35 0.73
C GLU A 145 2.66 -39.19 1.24
N ARG A 146 2.04 -38.08 1.67
CA ARG A 146 2.78 -36.85 2.05
C ARG A 146 2.89 -36.63 3.56
N HIS A 147 1.96 -37.15 4.37
CA HIS A 147 1.88 -36.83 5.80
C HIS A 147 1.85 -38.06 6.71
N TYR A 148 1.47 -39.24 6.22
CA TYR A 148 1.44 -40.50 6.99
C TYR A 148 2.08 -41.66 6.22
N PRO A 149 3.36 -41.54 5.81
CA PRO A 149 4.02 -42.55 4.97
C PRO A 149 4.11 -43.94 5.63
N GLU A 150 3.97 -44.03 6.95
CA GLU A 150 3.86 -45.29 7.69
C GLU A 150 2.63 -46.13 7.26
N LEU A 151 1.57 -45.50 6.77
CA LEU A 151 0.34 -46.16 6.30
C LEU A 151 0.39 -46.56 4.82
N LEU A 152 1.51 -46.38 4.11
CA LEU A 152 1.61 -46.72 2.68
C LEU A 152 1.32 -48.19 2.39
N ARG A 153 1.70 -49.09 3.30
CA ARG A 153 1.46 -50.54 3.16
C ARG A 153 0.01 -50.92 3.43
N ASN A 154 -0.74 -50.07 4.12
CA ASN A 154 -2.14 -50.27 4.40
C ASN A 154 -3.02 -49.94 3.19
N LEU A 155 -2.56 -49.11 2.24
CA LEU A 155 -3.36 -48.74 1.08
C LEU A 155 -3.62 -49.94 0.16
N MET A 156 -4.89 -50.15 -0.20
CA MET A 156 -5.28 -51.13 -1.21
C MET A 156 -4.67 -50.74 -2.57
N GLY A 157 -3.84 -51.62 -3.13
CA GLY A 157 -3.04 -51.42 -4.35
C GLY A 157 -3.81 -51.35 -5.67
N LEU A 158 -4.98 -50.73 -5.68
CA LEU A 158 -5.84 -50.57 -6.85
C LEU A 158 -5.91 -49.11 -7.31
N VAL A 159 -6.13 -48.95 -8.61
CA VAL A 159 -6.43 -47.64 -9.19
C VAL A 159 -7.84 -47.15 -8.82
N SER A 160 -8.08 -45.84 -8.96
CA SER A 160 -9.44 -45.30 -8.82
C SER A 160 -10.34 -45.70 -10.02
N PRO A 161 -11.67 -45.65 -9.88
CA PRO A 161 -12.59 -45.89 -11.00
C PRO A 161 -12.31 -45.01 -12.23
N MET A 162 -11.86 -43.77 -12.01
CA MET A 162 -11.43 -42.84 -13.05
C MET A 162 -10.29 -43.42 -13.89
N VAL A 163 -9.26 -43.94 -13.22
CA VAL A 163 -8.09 -44.51 -13.90
C VAL A 163 -8.42 -45.87 -14.52
N ALA A 164 -9.24 -46.68 -13.86
CA ALA A 164 -9.69 -47.98 -14.37
C ALA A 164 -10.42 -47.84 -15.72
N VAL A 165 -11.39 -46.93 -15.81
CA VAL A 165 -12.11 -46.69 -17.07
C VAL A 165 -11.22 -46.04 -18.13
N GLY A 166 -10.30 -45.15 -17.74
CA GLY A 166 -9.32 -44.57 -18.68
C GLY A 166 -8.40 -45.62 -19.31
N ARG A 167 -7.82 -46.51 -18.49
CA ARG A 167 -7.02 -47.65 -18.96
C ARG A 167 -7.84 -48.60 -19.83
N HIS A 168 -9.10 -48.83 -19.48
CA HIS A 168 -10.00 -49.63 -20.29
C HIS A 168 -10.27 -49.02 -21.66
N ILE A 169 -10.63 -47.74 -21.73
CA ILE A 169 -10.88 -47.04 -23.00
C ILE A 169 -9.63 -47.09 -23.88
N LYS A 170 -8.48 -46.68 -23.35
CA LYS A 170 -7.23 -46.67 -24.13
C LYS A 170 -6.78 -48.05 -24.57
N GLY A 171 -7.01 -49.08 -23.77
CA GLY A 171 -6.67 -50.46 -24.12
C GLY A 171 -7.60 -51.10 -25.15
N ARG A 172 -8.76 -50.49 -25.46
CA ARG A 172 -9.74 -51.01 -26.41
C ARG A 172 -9.81 -50.24 -27.73
N HIS A 173 -9.19 -49.06 -27.79
CA HIS A 173 -8.99 -48.32 -29.03
C HIS A 173 -7.78 -48.84 -29.79
N ALA A 174 -7.90 -49.00 -31.12
CA ALA A 174 -6.81 -49.45 -31.98
C ALA A 174 -5.78 -48.34 -32.28
N GLY A 175 -6.20 -47.07 -32.17
CA GLY A 175 -5.37 -45.89 -32.42
C GLY A 175 -5.25 -44.99 -31.19
N PRO A 176 -4.50 -43.88 -31.31
CA PRO A 176 -4.42 -42.89 -30.24
C PRO A 176 -5.81 -42.33 -29.91
N VAL A 177 -6.14 -42.29 -28.62
CA VAL A 177 -7.40 -41.74 -28.09
C VAL A 177 -7.10 -40.88 -26.87
N ARG A 178 -7.81 -39.76 -26.76
CA ARG A 178 -7.72 -38.85 -25.61
C ARG A 178 -8.89 -39.09 -24.68
N VAL A 179 -8.62 -39.18 -23.39
CA VAL A 179 -9.65 -39.41 -22.38
C VAL A 179 -9.70 -38.23 -21.42
N ILE A 180 -10.86 -37.57 -21.37
CA ILE A 180 -11.13 -36.44 -20.48
C ILE A 180 -12.13 -36.88 -19.42
N TYR A 181 -11.70 -36.87 -18.16
CA TYR A 181 -12.56 -37.21 -17.03
C TYR A 181 -13.22 -35.96 -16.46
N ILE A 182 -14.55 -35.94 -16.41
CA ILE A 182 -15.35 -34.78 -16.01
C ILE A 182 -15.94 -35.00 -14.62
N SER A 183 -15.60 -34.18 -13.63
CA SER A 183 -15.80 -34.54 -12.21
C SER A 183 -16.07 -33.36 -11.26
N SER A 184 -16.61 -33.63 -10.07
CA SER A 184 -16.66 -32.67 -8.95
C SER A 184 -15.35 -32.65 -8.13
N CYS A 185 -14.44 -33.59 -8.36
CA CYS A 185 -13.22 -33.78 -7.58
C CYS A 185 -12.04 -33.01 -8.17
N ILE A 186 -11.51 -32.02 -7.44
CA ILE A 186 -10.28 -31.30 -7.82
C ILE A 186 -9.05 -32.19 -7.66
N ALA A 187 -9.05 -33.07 -6.65
CA ALA A 187 -7.95 -33.98 -6.38
C ALA A 187 -7.72 -34.98 -7.52
N GLY A 188 -8.69 -35.20 -8.42
CA GLY A 188 -8.46 -35.95 -9.66
C GLY A 188 -7.36 -35.34 -10.53
N LYS A 189 -7.22 -33.99 -10.54
CA LYS A 189 -6.12 -33.31 -11.24
C LYS A 189 -4.75 -33.64 -10.64
N PHE A 190 -4.68 -33.94 -9.34
CA PHE A 190 -3.45 -34.39 -8.67
C PHE A 190 -3.17 -35.86 -8.95
N GLU A 191 -4.22 -36.68 -9.05
CA GLU A 191 -4.08 -38.11 -9.30
C GLU A 191 -3.42 -38.39 -10.66
N ILE A 192 -3.85 -37.69 -11.71
CA ILE A 192 -3.32 -37.88 -13.07
C ILE A 192 -1.85 -37.44 -13.23
N GLU A 193 -1.34 -36.61 -12.32
CA GLU A 193 0.09 -36.21 -12.28
C GLU A 193 0.98 -37.32 -11.70
N SER A 194 0.40 -38.38 -11.11
CA SER A 194 1.15 -39.50 -10.54
C SER A 194 1.66 -40.45 -11.63
N GLU A 195 2.95 -40.73 -11.61
CA GLU A 195 3.61 -41.67 -12.54
C GLU A 195 2.92 -43.04 -12.60
N ALA A 196 2.48 -43.57 -11.47
CA ALA A 196 1.82 -44.87 -11.39
C ALA A 196 0.50 -45.00 -12.18
N VAL A 197 -0.10 -43.88 -12.61
CA VAL A 197 -1.34 -43.86 -13.43
C VAL A 197 -1.17 -43.07 -14.73
N ALA A 198 0.08 -42.78 -15.09
CA ALA A 198 0.41 -41.97 -16.25
C ALA A 198 -0.23 -42.53 -17.53
N GLY A 199 -0.72 -41.63 -18.37
CA GLY A 199 -1.33 -41.99 -19.64
C GLY A 199 -2.77 -42.51 -19.55
N ALA A 200 -3.33 -42.82 -18.39
CA ALA A 200 -4.70 -43.34 -18.28
C ALA A 200 -5.77 -42.28 -18.61
N ILE A 201 -5.58 -41.05 -18.13
CA ILE A 201 -6.46 -39.89 -18.34
C ILE A 201 -5.60 -38.72 -18.78
N ASP A 202 -5.98 -38.04 -19.86
CA ASP A 202 -5.24 -36.90 -20.41
C ASP A 202 -5.57 -35.62 -19.64
N VAL A 203 -6.86 -35.38 -19.34
CA VAL A 203 -7.31 -34.17 -18.63
C VAL A 203 -8.41 -34.50 -17.63
N VAL A 204 -8.38 -33.84 -16.47
CA VAL A 204 -9.52 -33.81 -15.54
C VAL A 204 -10.18 -32.44 -15.60
N LEU A 205 -11.42 -32.42 -16.09
CA LEU A 205 -12.25 -31.22 -16.19
C LEU A 205 -13.26 -31.19 -15.04
N THR A 206 -13.40 -30.06 -14.35
CA THR A 206 -14.41 -29.95 -13.29
C THR A 206 -15.79 -29.64 -13.85
N TYR A 207 -16.88 -30.01 -13.16
CA TYR A 207 -18.24 -29.62 -13.57
C TYR A 207 -18.42 -28.11 -13.69
N ARG A 208 -17.70 -27.32 -12.89
CA ARG A 208 -17.69 -25.86 -12.99
C ARG A 208 -17.01 -25.36 -14.27
N GLU A 209 -15.92 -26.00 -14.68
CA GLU A 209 -15.23 -25.70 -15.94
C GLU A 209 -16.12 -26.10 -17.13
N LEU A 210 -16.72 -27.30 -17.11
CA LEU A 210 -17.65 -27.74 -18.16
C LEU A 210 -18.83 -26.77 -18.32
N ASN A 211 -19.48 -26.35 -17.22
CA ASN A 211 -20.58 -25.38 -17.27
C ASN A 211 -20.14 -24.03 -17.88
N ARG A 212 -18.88 -23.62 -17.69
CA ARG A 212 -18.36 -22.40 -18.31
C ARG A 212 -18.12 -22.61 -19.81
N MET A 213 -17.57 -23.74 -20.22
CA MET A 213 -17.41 -24.09 -21.64
C MET A 213 -18.77 -24.09 -22.38
N LEU A 214 -19.78 -24.74 -21.80
CA LEU A 214 -21.13 -24.78 -22.40
C LEU A 214 -21.76 -23.39 -22.57
N LYS A 215 -21.52 -22.49 -21.61
CA LYS A 215 -22.00 -21.11 -21.68
C LYS A 215 -21.26 -20.30 -22.74
N GLU A 216 -19.95 -20.46 -22.84
CA GLU A 216 -19.12 -19.78 -23.84
C GLU A 216 -19.50 -20.21 -25.27
N GLU A 217 -19.89 -21.48 -25.46
CA GLU A 217 -20.37 -22.03 -26.74
C GLU A 217 -21.90 -21.90 -26.95
N ALA A 218 -22.61 -21.20 -26.06
CA ALA A 218 -24.07 -21.02 -26.11
C ALA A 218 -24.89 -22.33 -26.27
N VAL A 219 -24.43 -23.43 -25.68
CA VAL A 219 -25.12 -24.74 -25.70
C VAL A 219 -26.14 -24.81 -24.56
N ASP A 220 -27.42 -24.64 -24.87
CA ASP A 220 -28.53 -24.90 -23.94
C ASP A 220 -28.95 -26.37 -23.97
N MET A 221 -28.50 -27.13 -22.98
CA MET A 221 -28.77 -28.57 -22.86
C MET A 221 -30.25 -28.91 -22.65
N THR A 222 -31.04 -28.01 -22.09
CA THR A 222 -32.45 -28.27 -21.77
C THR A 222 -33.31 -28.45 -23.03
N ARG A 223 -32.85 -27.90 -24.16
CA ARG A 223 -33.53 -27.94 -25.47
C ARG A 223 -33.02 -29.04 -26.39
N LEU A 224 -32.05 -29.86 -25.93
CA LEU A 224 -31.47 -30.92 -26.73
C LEU A 224 -32.31 -32.19 -26.67
N GLY A 225 -32.27 -32.97 -27.76
CA GLY A 225 -32.71 -34.36 -27.76
C GLY A 225 -31.76 -35.25 -26.95
N GLU A 226 -32.14 -36.51 -26.78
CA GLU A 226 -31.37 -37.49 -25.99
C GLU A 226 -30.55 -38.41 -26.90
N THR A 227 -29.29 -38.64 -26.55
CA THR A 227 -28.40 -39.61 -27.20
C THR A 227 -27.99 -40.66 -26.17
N PRO A 228 -27.91 -41.96 -26.53
CA PRO A 228 -27.41 -43.00 -25.62
C PRO A 228 -25.94 -42.80 -25.24
N PHE A 229 -25.55 -43.35 -24.09
CA PHE A 229 -24.15 -43.47 -23.69
C PHE A 229 -23.41 -44.50 -24.55
N ASP A 230 -22.13 -44.28 -24.86
CA ASP A 230 -21.34 -45.13 -25.77
C ASP A 230 -20.64 -46.32 -25.05
N GLY A 231 -20.49 -46.23 -23.73
CA GLY A 231 -19.72 -47.19 -22.92
C GLY A 231 -20.49 -48.41 -22.40
N LEU A 232 -19.86 -49.14 -21.47
CA LEU A 232 -20.48 -50.25 -20.74
C LEU A 232 -21.51 -49.71 -19.73
N ALA A 233 -22.71 -50.31 -19.72
CA ALA A 233 -23.76 -49.97 -18.77
C ALA A 233 -23.38 -50.40 -17.34
N PRO A 234 -23.21 -49.48 -16.38
CA PRO A 234 -22.90 -49.81 -15.00
C PRO A 234 -24.14 -50.30 -14.25
N LYS A 235 -23.91 -51.23 -13.31
CA LYS A 235 -24.94 -51.80 -12.44
C LYS A 235 -24.89 -51.13 -11.07
N THR A 236 -24.40 -51.84 -10.05
CA THR A 236 -24.29 -51.30 -8.69
C THR A 236 -23.25 -50.19 -8.58
N GLY A 237 -22.35 -50.04 -9.56
CA GLY A 237 -21.38 -48.94 -9.61
C GLY A 237 -22.01 -47.54 -9.55
N ARG A 238 -23.28 -47.37 -9.92
CA ARG A 238 -23.98 -46.07 -9.82
C ARG A 238 -24.20 -45.59 -8.38
N ILE A 239 -24.21 -46.48 -7.38
CA ILE A 239 -24.35 -46.11 -5.96
C ILE A 239 -23.01 -45.72 -5.29
N PHE A 240 -21.89 -46.00 -5.96
CA PHE A 240 -20.54 -45.69 -5.50
C PHE A 240 -20.31 -44.26 -4.94
N PRO A 241 -20.85 -43.17 -5.52
CA PRO A 241 -20.45 -41.82 -5.13
C PRO A 241 -21.02 -41.34 -3.78
N VAL A 242 -21.95 -42.06 -3.16
CA VAL A 242 -22.54 -41.69 -1.86
C VAL A 242 -21.81 -42.34 -0.69
N ALA A 243 -22.04 -41.81 0.52
CA ALA A 243 -21.56 -42.41 1.77
C ALA A 243 -21.91 -43.90 1.86
N GLY A 244 -20.92 -44.76 2.17
CA GLY A 244 -21.10 -46.23 2.21
C GLY A 244 -21.30 -46.90 0.84
N GLY A 245 -21.37 -46.11 -0.24
CA GLY A 245 -21.56 -46.57 -1.61
C GLY A 245 -20.49 -47.55 -2.10
N PRO A 246 -19.19 -47.40 -1.79
CA PRO A 246 -18.17 -48.35 -2.21
C PRO A 246 -18.45 -49.78 -1.73
N PHE A 247 -18.76 -49.97 -0.44
CA PHE A 247 -19.07 -51.30 0.09
C PHE A 247 -20.29 -51.92 -0.60
N GLN A 248 -21.35 -51.14 -0.82
CA GLN A 248 -22.52 -51.62 -1.57
C GLN A 248 -22.19 -51.94 -3.04
N ALA A 249 -21.39 -51.12 -3.72
CA ALA A 249 -21.01 -51.32 -5.11
C ALA A 249 -20.14 -52.58 -5.31
N PHE A 250 -19.30 -52.89 -4.33
CA PHE A 250 -18.41 -54.07 -4.32
C PHE A 250 -19.01 -55.30 -3.62
N GLY A 251 -20.25 -55.23 -3.12
CA GLY A 251 -20.93 -56.37 -2.50
C GLY A 251 -20.39 -56.75 -1.11
N ILE A 252 -19.83 -55.78 -0.37
CA ILE A 252 -19.33 -55.98 0.98
C ILE A 252 -20.42 -55.65 1.98
N SER A 253 -20.76 -56.64 2.81
CA SER A 253 -21.66 -56.42 3.94
C SER A 253 -20.93 -55.63 5.01
N ASN A 254 -21.47 -54.47 5.37
CA ASN A 254 -21.00 -53.67 6.47
C ASN A 254 -22.17 -53.40 7.43
N ASP A 255 -22.18 -54.11 8.55
CA ASP A 255 -23.10 -53.84 9.64
C ASP A 255 -22.46 -52.80 10.57
N PHE A 256 -23.24 -51.83 11.04
CA PHE A 256 -22.78 -50.78 11.95
C PHE A 256 -22.14 -51.36 13.23
N PHE A 257 -22.60 -52.53 13.68
CA PHE A 257 -22.07 -53.22 14.85
C PHE A 257 -20.80 -54.02 14.59
N ASN A 258 -20.37 -54.17 13.33
CA ASN A 258 -19.15 -54.90 12.99
C ASN A 258 -17.95 -53.94 12.91
N PRO A 259 -17.03 -53.94 13.90
CA PRO A 259 -15.87 -53.06 13.89
C PRO A 259 -14.81 -53.47 12.85
N GLU A 260 -14.92 -54.65 12.22
CA GLU A 260 -13.96 -55.11 11.20
C GLU A 260 -14.06 -54.31 9.90
N PHE A 261 -15.25 -53.78 9.59
CA PHE A 261 -15.50 -53.01 8.37
C PHE A 261 -15.92 -51.59 8.75
N LEU A 262 -15.08 -50.62 8.43
CA LEU A 262 -15.32 -49.23 8.80
C LEU A 262 -15.48 -48.38 7.53
N ALA A 263 -16.57 -47.63 7.41
CA ALA A 263 -16.73 -46.64 6.36
C ALA A 263 -16.80 -45.24 6.99
N THR A 264 -15.94 -44.33 6.56
CA THR A 264 -15.87 -42.98 7.11
C THR A 264 -15.80 -41.92 6.02
N GLU A 265 -16.44 -40.79 6.30
CA GLU A 265 -16.43 -39.64 5.40
C GLU A 265 -16.34 -38.30 6.15
N GLY A 266 -15.87 -37.29 5.43
CA GLY A 266 -15.73 -35.93 5.94
C GLY A 266 -14.33 -35.65 6.47
N GLU A 267 -13.99 -34.37 6.53
CA GLU A 267 -12.64 -33.90 6.84
C GLU A 267 -12.19 -34.32 8.25
N GLU A 268 -13.04 -34.16 9.26
CA GLU A 268 -12.73 -34.48 10.65
C GLU A 268 -12.56 -35.99 10.86
N ASN A 269 -13.61 -36.76 10.57
CA ASN A 269 -13.59 -38.22 10.72
C ASN A 269 -12.46 -38.88 9.90
N ALA A 270 -12.18 -38.40 8.69
CA ALA A 270 -11.09 -38.95 7.88
C ALA A 270 -9.71 -38.68 8.52
N LEU A 271 -9.50 -37.50 9.11
CA LEU A 271 -8.24 -37.19 9.80
C LEU A 271 -8.10 -37.98 11.10
N GLU A 272 -9.19 -38.17 11.86
CA GLU A 272 -9.18 -38.96 13.09
C GLU A 272 -8.87 -40.43 12.82
N VAL A 273 -9.59 -41.05 11.89
CA VAL A 273 -9.36 -42.46 11.52
C VAL A 273 -7.95 -42.67 11.00
N ILE A 274 -7.42 -41.78 10.16
CA ILE A 274 -6.03 -41.88 9.69
C ILE A 274 -5.03 -41.76 10.85
N LYS A 275 -5.26 -40.85 11.82
CA LYS A 275 -4.40 -40.72 13.01
C LYS A 275 -4.48 -41.96 13.92
N ASP A 276 -5.65 -42.56 14.05
CA ASP A 276 -5.86 -43.75 14.89
C ASP A 276 -5.21 -44.98 14.26
N LEU A 277 -5.34 -45.17 12.94
CA LEU A 277 -4.65 -46.21 12.19
C LEU A 277 -3.13 -46.04 12.27
N ALA A 278 -2.61 -44.83 12.06
CA ALA A 278 -1.17 -44.55 12.11
C ALA A 278 -0.59 -44.81 13.51
N ALA A 279 -1.37 -44.56 14.56
CA ALA A 279 -0.98 -44.82 15.94
C ALA A 279 -1.25 -46.27 16.40
N GLY A 280 -1.86 -47.12 15.56
CA GLY A 280 -2.26 -48.47 15.93
C GLY A 280 -3.36 -48.54 17.01
N ARG A 281 -4.15 -47.49 17.19
CA ARG A 281 -5.26 -47.45 18.17
C ARG A 281 -6.47 -48.28 17.73
N ILE A 282 -6.63 -48.47 16.42
CA ILE A 282 -7.68 -49.30 15.82
C ILE A 282 -7.07 -50.23 14.78
N THR A 283 -7.64 -51.42 14.63
CA THR A 283 -7.18 -52.43 13.67
C THR A 283 -8.34 -53.08 12.91
N PRO A 284 -9.17 -52.29 12.18
CA PRO A 284 -10.22 -52.87 11.35
C PRO A 284 -9.60 -53.72 10.24
N ARG A 285 -10.33 -54.73 9.78
CA ARG A 285 -9.91 -55.54 8.63
C ARG A 285 -9.88 -54.70 7.35
N LEU A 286 -10.92 -53.89 7.13
CA LEU A 286 -11.06 -53.01 5.98
C LEU A 286 -11.67 -51.68 6.40
N VAL A 287 -11.06 -50.59 5.94
CA VAL A 287 -11.59 -49.24 6.14
C VAL A 287 -11.72 -48.50 4.81
N ASP A 288 -12.93 -48.00 4.49
CA ASP A 288 -13.15 -47.07 3.37
C ASP A 288 -13.12 -45.63 3.89
N VAL A 289 -12.19 -44.82 3.37
CA VAL A 289 -11.97 -43.44 3.83
C VAL A 289 -12.23 -42.44 2.70
N ARG A 290 -13.11 -41.46 2.95
CA ARG A 290 -13.46 -40.38 2.01
C ARG A 290 -13.30 -39.01 2.65
N PHE A 291 -12.60 -38.07 2.00
CA PHE A 291 -12.37 -36.76 2.62
C PHE A 291 -13.61 -35.83 2.64
N CYS A 292 -14.51 -35.97 1.67
CA CYS A 292 -15.64 -35.05 1.51
C CYS A 292 -16.89 -35.59 2.21
N SER A 293 -17.65 -34.71 2.87
CA SER A 293 -18.95 -35.06 3.47
C SER A 293 -19.96 -35.46 2.39
N GLY A 294 -20.60 -36.62 2.55
CA GLY A 294 -21.46 -37.28 1.56
C GLY A 294 -20.72 -38.11 0.51
N GLY A 295 -19.40 -38.27 0.60
CA GLY A 295 -18.59 -38.96 -0.41
C GLY A 295 -18.30 -38.08 -1.63
N CYS A 296 -18.37 -38.64 -2.85
CA CYS A 296 -18.05 -37.93 -4.11
C CYS A 296 -19.02 -36.79 -4.42
N ILE A 297 -20.28 -36.88 -3.99
CA ILE A 297 -21.28 -35.80 -4.12
C ILE A 297 -20.93 -34.58 -3.23
N GLY A 298 -20.00 -34.79 -2.30
CA GLY A 298 -19.39 -33.82 -1.41
C GLY A 298 -18.26 -32.97 -2.00
N GLY A 299 -17.74 -33.32 -3.19
CA GLY A 299 -16.50 -32.79 -3.74
C GLY A 299 -16.44 -31.26 -3.93
N PRO A 300 -15.26 -30.61 -3.87
CA PRO A 300 -15.13 -29.14 -3.87
C PRO A 300 -15.46 -28.43 -5.20
N GLY A 301 -15.50 -29.15 -6.33
CA GLY A 301 -15.83 -28.63 -7.66
C GLY A 301 -17.34 -28.61 -7.96
N LYS A 302 -18.20 -28.38 -6.96
CA LYS A 302 -19.67 -28.36 -7.12
C LYS A 302 -20.13 -27.20 -7.99
N ASN A 303 -21.18 -27.42 -8.78
CA ASN A 303 -21.85 -26.38 -9.58
C ASN A 303 -23.23 -25.96 -9.02
N ASN A 304 -23.75 -26.63 -7.98
CA ASN A 304 -25.04 -26.32 -7.37
C ASN A 304 -24.99 -26.28 -5.83
N ARG A 305 -26.02 -25.69 -5.22
CA ARG A 305 -26.17 -25.50 -3.75
C ARG A 305 -27.03 -26.58 -3.07
N LEU A 306 -27.40 -27.66 -3.76
CA LEU A 306 -28.19 -28.73 -3.17
C LEU A 306 -27.48 -29.36 -1.97
N THR A 307 -28.27 -29.71 -0.95
CA THR A 307 -27.78 -30.40 0.26
C THR A 307 -27.24 -31.79 -0.09
N THR A 308 -26.41 -32.35 0.80
CA THR A 308 -25.90 -33.72 0.63
C THR A 308 -27.03 -34.76 0.59
N PHE A 309 -28.10 -34.57 1.37
CA PHE A 309 -29.27 -35.46 1.37
C PHE A 309 -30.04 -35.40 0.04
N SER A 310 -30.31 -34.20 -0.49
CA SER A 310 -30.95 -34.04 -1.79
C SER A 310 -30.15 -34.70 -2.92
N LYS A 311 -28.81 -34.56 -2.87
CA LYS A 311 -27.89 -35.19 -3.83
C LYS A 311 -27.89 -36.71 -3.71
N ARG A 312 -27.87 -37.25 -2.49
CA ARG A 312 -27.99 -38.69 -2.25
C ARG A 312 -29.27 -39.25 -2.86
N ASN A 313 -30.39 -38.56 -2.70
CA ASN A 313 -31.67 -38.98 -3.29
C ASN A 313 -31.67 -38.91 -4.83
N LEU A 314 -30.94 -37.97 -5.43
CA LEU A 314 -30.74 -37.93 -6.89
C LEU A 314 -29.93 -39.12 -7.38
N ILE A 315 -28.83 -39.46 -6.71
CA ILE A 315 -28.04 -40.66 -7.04
C ILE A 315 -28.88 -41.93 -6.88
N HIS A 316 -29.66 -42.04 -5.81
CA HIS A 316 -30.51 -43.21 -5.58
C HIS A 316 -31.58 -43.36 -6.66
N ARG A 317 -32.26 -42.27 -7.03
CA ARG A 317 -33.23 -42.27 -8.15
C ARG A 317 -32.56 -42.67 -9.47
N TYR A 318 -31.36 -42.15 -9.73
CA TYR A 318 -30.59 -42.52 -10.92
C TYR A 318 -30.18 -44.00 -10.92
N TYR A 319 -29.76 -44.52 -9.76
CA TYR A 319 -29.44 -45.95 -9.60
C TYR A 319 -30.66 -46.84 -9.84
N GLN A 320 -31.84 -46.45 -9.38
CA GLN A 320 -33.10 -47.18 -9.59
C GLN A 320 -33.65 -47.05 -11.02
N SER A 321 -33.16 -46.11 -11.82
CA SER A 321 -33.63 -45.90 -13.19
C SER A 321 -33.21 -47.06 -14.10
N GLN A 322 -34.21 -47.70 -14.72
CA GLN A 322 -34.01 -48.83 -15.64
C GLN A 322 -33.89 -48.41 -17.11
N ASP A 323 -34.33 -47.19 -17.47
CA ASP A 323 -34.43 -46.69 -18.84
C ASP A 323 -33.32 -45.71 -19.23
N ILE A 324 -32.06 -46.03 -18.92
CA ILE A 324 -30.92 -45.23 -19.40
C ILE A 324 -30.36 -45.91 -20.65
N PRO A 325 -30.46 -45.30 -21.85
CA PRO A 325 -30.08 -45.97 -23.09
C PRO A 325 -28.55 -45.99 -23.28
N TYR A 326 -28.02 -47.15 -23.71
CA TYR A 326 -26.61 -47.34 -24.07
C TYR A 326 -26.49 -47.90 -25.49
N GLN A 327 -25.45 -47.47 -26.18
CA GLN A 327 -25.04 -47.97 -27.48
C GLN A 327 -23.56 -48.39 -27.38
N THR A 328 -23.31 -49.56 -26.81
CA THR A 328 -21.96 -50.07 -26.59
C THR A 328 -21.34 -50.57 -27.89
N ALA A 329 -20.21 -49.98 -28.29
CA ALA A 329 -19.45 -50.46 -29.44
C ALA A 329 -18.85 -51.87 -29.19
N PRO A 330 -18.77 -52.76 -30.21
CA PRO A 330 -18.33 -54.15 -30.01
C PRO A 330 -16.95 -54.33 -29.38
N HIS A 331 -16.02 -53.39 -29.60
CA HIS A 331 -14.66 -53.46 -29.04
C HIS A 331 -14.61 -53.22 -27.51
N TYR A 332 -15.66 -52.65 -26.92
CA TYR A 332 -15.79 -52.53 -25.46
C TYR A 332 -16.34 -53.79 -24.80
N LEU A 333 -16.98 -54.69 -25.56
CA LEU A 333 -17.47 -55.95 -25.05
C LEU A 333 -16.30 -56.82 -24.53
N PRO A 334 -16.56 -57.73 -23.57
CA PRO A 334 -15.50 -58.47 -22.89
C PRO A 334 -14.73 -59.37 -23.86
N ALA A 335 -13.54 -58.90 -24.26
CA ALA A 335 -12.45 -59.70 -24.81
C ALA A 335 -11.20 -59.49 -23.94
N ALA A 336 -10.40 -60.55 -23.80
CA ALA A 336 -9.08 -60.47 -23.18
C ALA A 336 -8.11 -59.68 -24.07
N PRO A 337 -7.10 -59.00 -23.50
CA PRO A 337 -6.78 -58.90 -22.08
C PRO A 337 -7.54 -57.79 -21.35
N ARG A 338 -7.70 -57.96 -20.03
CA ARG A 338 -8.22 -56.92 -19.13
C ARG A 338 -7.15 -55.85 -18.88
N PRO A 339 -7.54 -54.58 -18.65
CA PRO A 339 -6.58 -53.54 -18.30
C PRO A 339 -5.88 -53.85 -16.98
N ASP A 340 -4.64 -53.41 -16.82
CA ASP A 340 -3.98 -53.42 -15.51
C ASP A 340 -4.75 -52.50 -14.55
N LEU A 341 -5.17 -53.03 -13.40
CA LEU A 341 -5.92 -52.29 -12.38
C LEU A 341 -5.09 -52.02 -11.13
N GLN A 342 -3.83 -52.46 -11.10
CA GLN A 342 -2.95 -52.28 -9.96
C GLN A 342 -2.27 -50.91 -9.97
N ARG A 343 -1.91 -50.46 -8.78
CA ARG A 343 -1.14 -49.24 -8.55
C ARG A 343 -0.22 -49.41 -7.35
N ARG A 344 0.97 -48.81 -7.45
CA ARG A 344 1.87 -48.60 -6.30
C ARG A 344 1.77 -47.16 -5.80
N PHE A 345 1.90 -47.00 -4.48
CA PHE A 345 1.95 -45.71 -3.81
C PHE A 345 3.37 -45.38 -3.40
N MET A 346 3.70 -44.10 -3.33
CA MET A 346 5.06 -43.63 -3.09
C MET A 346 5.12 -42.74 -1.85
N ASN A 347 6.23 -42.84 -1.11
CA ASN A 347 6.52 -41.88 -0.05
C ASN A 347 6.90 -40.52 -0.68
N LYS A 348 6.00 -39.56 -0.56
CA LYS A 348 6.15 -38.16 -0.99
C LYS A 348 6.38 -37.22 0.20
N ALA A 349 6.58 -37.74 1.40
CA ALA A 349 6.69 -36.96 2.61
C ALA A 349 7.97 -36.11 2.61
N LYS A 350 7.79 -34.79 2.80
CA LYS A 350 8.88 -33.82 2.91
C LYS A 350 8.92 -33.31 4.35
N ARG A 351 9.94 -33.74 5.11
CA ARG A 351 10.15 -33.28 6.50
C ARG A 351 10.64 -31.83 6.50
N LEU A 352 9.94 -30.98 7.25
CA LEU A 352 10.39 -29.61 7.52
C LEU A 352 11.41 -29.64 8.67
N LYS A 353 12.31 -28.65 8.69
CA LYS A 353 13.28 -28.51 9.78
C LYS A 353 12.53 -28.30 11.09
N VAL A 354 12.95 -29.01 12.13
CA VAL A 354 12.44 -28.83 13.50
C VAL A 354 13.31 -27.76 14.16
N PRO A 355 12.74 -26.63 14.60
CA PRO A 355 13.50 -25.59 15.29
C PRO A 355 13.96 -26.05 16.68
N SER A 356 15.07 -25.49 17.15
CA SER A 356 15.47 -25.63 18.55
C SER A 356 14.56 -24.80 19.47
N GLY A 357 14.53 -25.13 20.76
CA GLY A 357 13.79 -24.35 21.76
C GLY A 357 14.29 -22.89 21.87
N GLU A 358 15.55 -22.62 21.52
CA GLU A 358 16.09 -21.26 21.44
C GLU A 358 15.54 -20.49 20.24
N SER A 359 15.51 -21.10 19.05
CA SER A 359 14.94 -20.46 17.86
C SER A 359 13.45 -20.14 18.04
N ILE A 360 12.70 -21.02 18.70
CA ILE A 360 11.29 -20.76 19.04
C ILE A 360 11.20 -19.54 19.96
N ARG A 361 12.03 -19.46 21.01
CA ARG A 361 12.03 -18.32 21.94
C ARG A 361 12.38 -17.01 21.24
N GLN A 362 13.39 -17.00 20.37
CA GLN A 362 13.75 -15.80 19.59
C GLN A 362 12.57 -15.30 18.75
N ILE A 363 11.86 -16.20 18.06
CA ILE A 363 10.69 -15.82 17.26
C ILE A 363 9.54 -15.32 18.14
N LEU A 364 9.27 -15.98 19.26
CA LEU A 364 8.24 -15.53 20.21
C LEU A 364 8.51 -14.09 20.69
N GLN A 365 9.77 -13.78 21.01
CA GLN A 365 10.21 -12.43 21.41
C GLN A 365 9.94 -11.38 20.33
N THR A 366 10.13 -11.69 19.05
CA THR A 366 9.78 -10.76 17.95
C THR A 366 8.30 -10.39 17.91
N THR A 367 7.44 -11.21 18.51
CA THR A 367 5.98 -10.97 18.63
C THR A 367 5.56 -10.55 20.05
N ASN A 368 6.49 -9.95 20.80
CA ASN A 368 6.31 -9.47 22.18
C ASN A 368 5.88 -10.55 23.19
N LYS A 369 6.38 -11.79 23.04
CA LYS A 369 6.16 -12.89 23.98
C LYS A 369 7.48 -13.26 24.64
N PHE A 370 7.66 -12.86 25.88
CA PHE A 370 8.89 -13.04 26.64
C PHE A 370 8.74 -14.16 27.68
N VAL A 371 7.53 -14.35 28.18
CA VAL A 371 7.19 -15.36 29.19
C VAL A 371 5.93 -16.14 28.77
N GLU A 372 5.70 -17.29 29.39
CA GLU A 372 4.60 -18.20 29.03
C GLU A 372 3.21 -17.54 29.12
N ARG A 373 3.00 -16.63 30.10
CA ARG A 373 1.75 -15.87 30.23
C ARG A 373 1.45 -14.95 29.03
N ASP A 374 2.46 -14.60 28.22
CA ASP A 374 2.27 -13.79 27.01
C ASP A 374 1.76 -14.66 25.83
N GLU A 375 1.85 -16.00 25.93
CA GLU A 375 1.44 -16.97 24.92
C GLU A 375 -0.09 -17.18 24.95
N LEU A 376 -0.85 -16.24 24.40
CA LEU A 376 -2.32 -16.25 24.42
C LEU A 376 -3.00 -17.47 23.77
N ASN A 377 -2.30 -18.20 22.88
CA ASN A 377 -2.81 -19.39 22.19
C ASN A 377 -4.22 -19.21 21.57
N CYS A 378 -4.54 -18.00 21.08
CA CYS A 378 -5.89 -17.64 20.63
C CYS A 378 -6.28 -18.15 19.24
N GLY A 379 -5.37 -18.78 18.49
CA GLY A 379 -5.65 -19.31 17.16
C GLY A 379 -5.79 -18.29 16.01
N ALA A 380 -5.71 -16.97 16.29
CA ALA A 380 -6.00 -15.93 15.29
C ALA A 380 -5.06 -15.96 14.07
N CYS A 381 -3.78 -16.30 14.29
CA CYS A 381 -2.78 -16.47 13.23
C CYS A 381 -2.98 -17.76 12.41
N GLY A 382 -3.91 -18.64 12.80
CA GLY A 382 -4.17 -19.92 12.15
C GLY A 382 -3.42 -21.11 12.71
N TYR A 383 -2.71 -20.94 13.81
CA TYR A 383 -2.04 -22.00 14.54
C TYR A 383 -2.63 -22.10 15.95
N PRO A 384 -2.92 -23.31 16.45
CA PRO A 384 -3.50 -23.54 17.78
C PRO A 384 -2.72 -22.84 18.90
N THR A 385 -1.40 -22.93 18.86
CA THR A 385 -0.52 -22.35 19.89
C THR A 385 0.44 -21.32 19.32
N CYS A 386 0.89 -20.37 20.16
CA CYS A 386 1.92 -19.41 19.82
C CYS A 386 3.24 -20.10 19.43
N ARG A 387 3.55 -21.23 20.07
CA ARG A 387 4.73 -22.07 19.73
C ARG A 387 4.61 -22.70 18.36
N GLU A 388 3.46 -23.26 17.99
CA GLU A 388 3.24 -23.77 16.64
C GLU A 388 3.32 -22.68 15.58
N HIS A 389 2.83 -21.46 15.88
CA HIS A 389 3.02 -20.31 15.01
C HIS A 389 4.51 -19.98 14.85
N ALA A 390 5.27 -19.96 15.93
CA ALA A 390 6.72 -19.73 15.89
C ALA A 390 7.46 -20.82 15.09
N VAL A 391 7.08 -22.09 15.24
CA VAL A 391 7.58 -23.20 14.42
C VAL A 391 7.28 -22.96 12.94
N ALA A 392 6.06 -22.54 12.62
CA ALA A 392 5.66 -22.24 11.25
C ALA A 392 6.41 -21.04 10.66
N VAL A 393 6.70 -20.00 11.45
CA VAL A 393 7.54 -18.87 11.05
C VAL A 393 8.96 -19.35 10.75
N TYR A 394 9.55 -20.16 11.63
CA TYR A 394 10.87 -20.75 11.40
C TYR A 394 10.94 -21.57 10.12
N GLN A 395 9.87 -22.33 9.83
CA GLN A 395 9.76 -23.17 8.64
C GLN A 395 9.43 -22.38 7.36
N GLY A 396 9.27 -21.06 7.43
CA GLY A 396 8.88 -20.22 6.29
C GLY A 396 7.45 -20.46 5.80
N LEU A 397 6.59 -20.98 6.67
CA LEU A 397 5.15 -21.19 6.40
C LEU A 397 4.31 -19.99 6.85
N ALA A 398 4.78 -19.23 7.83
CA ALA A 398 4.07 -18.09 8.40
C ALA A 398 4.99 -16.88 8.54
N GLU A 399 4.40 -15.72 8.76
CA GLU A 399 5.10 -14.48 9.11
C GLU A 399 4.73 -14.07 10.54
N GLY A 400 5.64 -13.37 11.23
CA GLY A 400 5.40 -12.89 12.60
C GLY A 400 4.19 -11.95 12.70
N GLU A 401 4.00 -11.12 11.66
CA GLU A 401 2.88 -10.17 11.51
C GLU A 401 1.50 -10.84 11.41
N MET A 402 1.43 -12.17 11.29
CA MET A 402 0.15 -12.87 11.37
C MET A 402 -0.41 -12.91 12.79
N CYS A 403 0.39 -12.56 13.81
CA CYS A 403 -0.05 -12.50 15.19
C CYS A 403 -0.94 -11.26 15.42
N LEU A 404 -2.26 -11.44 15.31
CA LEU A 404 -3.24 -10.35 15.44
C LEU A 404 -3.07 -9.50 16.71
N PRO A 405 -2.92 -10.07 17.93
CA PRO A 405 -2.73 -9.26 19.14
C PRO A 405 -1.47 -8.39 19.09
N PHE A 406 -0.38 -8.93 18.53
CA PHE A 406 0.87 -8.19 18.35
C PHE A 406 0.70 -7.04 17.34
N SER A 407 0.11 -7.31 16.18
CA SER A 407 -0.10 -6.30 15.15
C SER A 407 -1.04 -5.18 15.61
N VAL A 408 -2.10 -5.50 16.35
CA VAL A 408 -3.00 -4.48 16.93
C VAL A 408 -2.25 -3.60 17.93
N LYS A 409 -1.50 -4.21 18.86
CA LYS A 409 -0.71 -3.46 19.83
C LYS A 409 0.32 -2.54 19.16
N ARG A 410 1.01 -3.03 18.13
CA ARG A 410 1.97 -2.22 17.36
C ARG A 410 1.28 -1.04 16.67
N LEU A 411 0.11 -1.25 16.05
CA LEU A 411 -0.66 -0.17 15.43
C LEU A 411 -1.10 0.89 16.43
N GLU A 412 -1.47 0.50 17.66
CA GLU A 412 -1.80 1.46 18.72
C GLU A 412 -0.60 2.28 19.17
N GLU A 413 0.57 1.65 19.32
CA GLU A 413 1.84 2.31 19.66
C GLU A 413 2.26 3.29 18.55
N ASP A 414 2.21 2.86 17.29
CA ASP A 414 2.51 3.70 16.12
C ASP A 414 1.57 4.91 16.06
N ARG A 415 0.27 4.71 16.32
CA ARG A 415 -0.71 5.80 16.37
C ARG A 415 -0.41 6.80 17.48
N ARG A 416 -0.03 6.33 18.68
CA ARG A 416 0.37 7.21 19.80
C ARG A 416 1.63 8.01 19.45
N ASN A 417 2.64 7.36 18.90
CA ASN A 417 3.89 7.98 18.48
C ASN A 417 3.65 9.05 17.41
N MET A 418 2.78 8.76 16.43
CA MET A 418 2.42 9.72 15.38
C MET A 418 1.65 10.93 15.94
N ALA A 419 0.71 10.69 16.86
CA ALA A 419 -0.03 11.77 17.52
C ALA A 419 0.89 12.69 18.35
N GLN A 420 1.85 12.12 19.08
CA GLN A 420 2.84 12.91 19.83
C GLN A 420 3.73 13.75 18.91
N LYS A 421 4.21 13.17 17.79
CA LYS A 421 4.99 13.91 16.80
C LYS A 421 4.18 15.05 16.16
N TYR A 422 2.90 14.82 15.90
CA TYR A 422 1.99 15.83 15.36
C TYR A 422 1.76 16.99 16.35
N ASP A 423 1.50 16.70 17.63
CA ASP A 423 1.35 17.73 18.67
C ASP A 423 2.64 18.52 18.89
N LEU A 424 3.80 17.85 18.92
CA LEU A 424 5.11 18.51 19.01
C LEU A 424 5.34 19.44 17.81
N ALA A 425 5.02 18.98 16.60
CA ALA A 425 5.12 19.80 15.38
C ALA A 425 4.17 21.01 15.43
N GLN A 426 2.94 20.85 15.92
CA GLN A 426 1.99 21.96 16.10
C GLN A 426 2.49 22.98 17.12
N ARG A 427 3.04 22.54 18.25
CA ARG A 427 3.59 23.44 19.29
C ARG A 427 4.83 24.17 18.80
N ALA A 428 5.72 23.49 18.08
CA ALA A 428 6.88 24.13 17.46
C ALA A 428 6.44 25.22 16.48
N LEU A 429 5.43 24.94 15.65
CA LEU A 429 4.83 25.93 14.76
C LEU A 429 4.21 27.10 15.55
N ALA A 430 3.39 26.82 16.57
CA ALA A 430 2.76 27.85 17.39
C ALA A 430 3.79 28.73 18.13
N HIS A 431 4.89 28.16 18.61
CA HIS A 431 5.96 28.89 19.27
C HIS A 431 6.78 29.75 18.30
N GLU A 432 6.97 29.30 17.06
CA GLU A 432 7.67 30.07 16.03
C GLU A 432 6.86 31.29 15.55
N TYR A 433 5.52 31.20 15.60
CA TYR A 433 4.58 32.22 15.13
C TYR A 433 3.76 32.94 16.24
N GLY A 434 4.12 32.76 17.52
CA GLY A 434 3.23 33.00 18.67
C GLY A 434 3.21 34.38 19.33
N GLU A 435 3.84 35.42 18.79
CA GLU A 435 3.77 36.77 19.38
C GLU A 435 2.89 37.69 18.52
N THR A 436 1.63 37.86 18.93
CA THR A 436 0.59 38.65 18.24
C THR A 436 0.54 40.13 18.65
N ALA A 437 1.41 40.56 19.57
CA ALA A 437 1.44 41.94 20.03
C ALA A 437 2.05 42.88 18.99
N ILE A 438 1.26 43.80 18.46
CA ILE A 438 1.77 44.95 17.71
C ILE A 438 2.45 45.89 18.73
N ILE A 439 3.76 46.08 18.58
CA ILE A 439 4.59 46.86 19.50
C ILE A 439 4.69 48.31 19.03
N GLY A 440 4.40 49.25 19.93
CA GLY A 440 4.55 50.69 19.70
C GLY A 440 3.56 51.51 20.51
N GLN A 441 3.99 52.67 21.02
CA GLN A 441 3.13 53.60 21.77
C GLN A 441 2.79 54.87 20.98
N ASP A 442 3.31 55.00 19.76
CA ASP A 442 3.12 56.17 18.90
C ASP A 442 1.67 56.35 18.44
N LEU A 443 1.32 57.59 18.07
CA LEU A 443 -0.02 57.95 17.61
C LEU A 443 -0.50 57.11 16.41
N ARG A 444 0.36 56.83 15.43
CA ARG A 444 0.00 56.06 14.23
C ARG A 444 -0.26 54.59 14.54
N THR A 445 0.52 54.00 15.43
CA THR A 445 0.28 52.63 15.91
C THR A 445 -1.01 52.54 16.73
N ARG A 446 -1.33 53.57 17.53
CA ARG A 446 -2.62 53.65 18.25
C ARG A 446 -3.82 53.79 17.31
N GLU A 447 -3.69 54.56 16.22
CA GLU A 447 -4.71 54.66 15.16
C GLU A 447 -4.99 53.28 14.55
N VAL A 448 -3.95 52.54 14.17
CA VAL A 448 -4.08 51.16 13.64
C VAL A 448 -4.75 50.24 14.65
N LEU A 449 -4.33 50.27 15.92
CA LEU A 449 -4.94 49.45 16.99
C LEU A 449 -6.42 49.81 17.22
N SER A 450 -6.79 51.08 17.10
CA SER A 450 -8.19 51.53 17.18
C SER A 450 -9.02 50.97 16.04
N LEU A 451 -8.51 51.03 14.80
CA LEU A 451 -9.17 50.46 13.62
C LEU A 451 -9.34 48.94 13.76
N ILE A 452 -8.33 48.23 14.28
CA ILE A 452 -8.42 46.78 14.54
C ILE A 452 -9.55 46.47 15.54
N ARG A 453 -9.67 47.24 16.63
CA ARG A 453 -10.76 47.06 17.62
C ARG A 453 -12.14 47.32 17.05
N GLN A 454 -12.27 48.27 16.13
CA GLN A 454 -13.54 48.57 15.47
C GLN A 454 -13.94 47.48 14.48
N VAL A 455 -13.00 46.99 13.66
CA VAL A 455 -13.31 46.02 12.61
C VAL A 455 -13.27 44.56 13.08
N GLY A 456 -12.52 44.25 14.14
CA GLY A 456 -12.34 42.91 14.69
C GLY A 456 -13.65 42.15 14.86
N PRO A 457 -14.64 42.69 15.60
CA PRO A 457 -15.92 42.04 15.87
C PRO A 457 -16.86 41.88 14.66
N THR A 458 -16.54 42.49 13.52
CA THR A 458 -17.39 42.50 12.33
C THR A 458 -16.99 41.38 11.33
N PRO A 459 -17.94 40.84 10.53
CA PRO A 459 -17.62 39.87 9.48
C PRO A 459 -17.00 40.51 8.22
N THR A 460 -16.81 41.83 8.21
CA THR A 460 -16.37 42.62 7.06
C THR A 460 -14.98 42.19 6.56
N THR A 461 -14.81 42.18 5.23
CA THR A 461 -13.54 41.99 4.54
C THR A 461 -12.60 43.17 4.82
N VAL A 462 -11.36 42.88 5.20
CA VAL A 462 -10.36 43.91 5.54
C VAL A 462 -9.21 43.88 4.53
N LEU A 463 -8.87 45.04 3.97
CA LEU A 463 -7.69 45.24 3.14
C LEU A 463 -6.58 45.96 3.93
N ILE A 464 -5.46 45.28 4.13
CA ILE A 464 -4.28 45.82 4.81
C ILE A 464 -3.30 46.31 3.76
N ARG A 465 -3.03 47.62 3.74
CA ARG A 465 -2.08 48.25 2.83
C ARG A 465 -0.80 48.58 3.56
N GLY A 466 0.34 48.42 2.90
CA GLY A 466 1.60 48.92 3.45
C GLY A 466 2.82 48.28 2.81
N GLU A 467 3.96 48.95 2.99
CA GLU A 467 5.24 48.47 2.49
C GLU A 467 5.60 47.09 3.07
N SER A 468 6.47 46.37 2.36
CA SER A 468 6.97 45.09 2.83
C SER A 468 7.70 45.27 4.18
N GLY A 469 7.50 44.33 5.10
CA GLY A 469 8.13 44.37 6.42
C GLY A 469 7.49 45.31 7.43
N THR A 470 6.30 45.88 7.19
CA THR A 470 5.59 46.76 8.17
C THR A 470 4.79 46.02 9.23
N GLY A 471 4.61 44.70 9.09
CA GLY A 471 3.85 43.85 10.04
C GLY A 471 2.43 43.47 9.62
N LYS A 472 2.12 43.46 8.31
CA LYS A 472 0.77 43.15 7.78
C LYS A 472 0.17 41.84 8.30
N GLU A 473 0.98 40.78 8.42
CA GLU A 473 0.54 39.49 8.95
C GLU A 473 0.17 39.55 10.45
N LEU A 474 0.93 40.30 11.26
CA LEU A 474 0.61 40.51 12.67
C LEU A 474 -0.71 41.26 12.83
N THR A 475 -0.96 42.26 11.97
CA THR A 475 -2.24 42.97 11.91
C THR A 475 -3.40 42.03 11.58
N ALA A 476 -3.23 41.14 10.59
CA ALA A 476 -4.27 40.15 10.25
C ALA A 476 -4.57 39.20 11.42
N ARG A 477 -3.54 38.74 12.13
CA ARG A 477 -3.69 37.91 13.34
C ARG A 477 -4.43 38.67 14.44
N ALA A 478 -4.07 39.92 14.71
CA ALA A 478 -4.73 40.75 15.71
C ALA A 478 -6.22 41.01 15.39
N ILE A 479 -6.56 41.19 14.11
CA ILE A 479 -7.97 41.32 13.66
C ILE A 479 -8.75 40.02 13.92
N HIS A 480 -8.13 38.86 13.66
CA HIS A 480 -8.75 37.56 13.89
C HIS A 480 -8.96 37.28 15.40
N GLU A 481 -7.98 37.57 16.24
CA GLU A 481 -8.08 37.41 17.71
C GLU A 481 -9.21 38.27 18.32
N GLN A 482 -9.45 39.46 17.76
CA GLN A 482 -10.52 40.36 18.22
C GLN A 482 -11.87 40.08 17.54
N SER A 483 -11.97 39.00 16.76
CA SER A 483 -13.19 38.62 16.05
C SER A 483 -14.06 37.64 16.84
N GLN A 484 -15.32 37.49 16.41
CA GLN A 484 -16.22 36.45 16.91
C GLN A 484 -15.77 35.02 16.51
N ARG A 485 -14.72 34.89 15.69
CA ARG A 485 -14.15 33.63 15.20
C ARG A 485 -12.76 33.37 15.77
N SER A 486 -12.38 34.01 16.87
CA SER A 486 -11.05 33.87 17.49
C SER A 486 -10.76 32.47 18.02
N ASP A 487 -11.81 31.66 18.28
CA ASP A 487 -11.73 30.24 18.62
C ASP A 487 -11.62 29.33 17.38
N LYS A 488 -11.72 29.89 16.17
CA LYS A 488 -11.69 29.16 14.88
C LYS A 488 -10.34 29.31 14.19
N THR A 489 -10.13 28.52 13.15
CA THR A 489 -8.87 28.50 12.41
C THR A 489 -8.63 29.81 11.64
N LEU A 490 -7.42 30.36 11.76
CA LEU A 490 -6.86 31.36 10.85
C LEU A 490 -5.93 30.67 9.86
N VAL A 491 -6.32 30.64 8.58
CA VAL A 491 -5.49 30.09 7.50
C VAL A 491 -4.74 31.25 6.84
N THR A 492 -3.41 31.18 6.79
CA THR A 492 -2.56 32.22 6.17
C THR A 492 -1.95 31.70 4.88
N VAL A 493 -2.00 32.50 3.82
CA VAL A 493 -1.48 32.16 2.49
C VAL A 493 -0.74 33.36 1.93
N ASN A 494 0.49 33.16 1.47
CA ASN A 494 1.20 34.16 0.68
C ASN A 494 1.05 33.81 -0.80
N CYS A 495 0.51 34.73 -1.59
CA CYS A 495 0.23 34.51 -3.00
C CYS A 495 1.48 34.52 -3.89
N THR A 496 2.65 34.91 -3.38
CA THR A 496 3.89 34.98 -4.17
C THR A 496 4.80 33.76 -4.05
N THR A 497 4.56 32.87 -3.08
CA THR A 497 5.45 31.72 -2.80
C THR A 497 5.19 30.51 -3.69
N LEU A 498 4.04 30.45 -4.35
CA LEU A 498 3.60 29.33 -5.18
C LEU A 498 3.42 29.76 -6.64
N THR A 499 3.68 28.85 -7.58
CA THR A 499 3.28 29.04 -8.98
C THR A 499 1.75 29.08 -9.10
N ASP A 500 1.20 29.85 -10.05
CA ASP A 500 -0.25 30.05 -10.21
C ASP A 500 -1.08 28.77 -10.18
N SER A 501 -0.63 27.70 -10.84
CA SER A 501 -1.34 26.41 -10.88
C SER A 501 -1.36 25.69 -9.52
N LEU A 502 -0.29 25.82 -8.74
CA LEU A 502 -0.21 25.28 -7.38
C LEU A 502 -1.02 26.13 -6.42
N LEU A 503 -0.99 27.46 -6.56
CA LEU A 503 -1.79 28.37 -5.75
C LEU A 503 -3.29 28.11 -5.94
N GLU A 504 -3.75 27.90 -7.17
CA GLU A 504 -5.13 27.51 -7.50
C GLU A 504 -5.53 26.19 -6.82
N SER A 505 -4.67 25.17 -6.94
CA SER A 505 -4.88 23.86 -6.33
C SER A 505 -4.87 23.91 -4.79
N GLU A 506 -4.01 24.73 -4.17
CA GLU A 506 -3.98 24.88 -2.72
C GLU A 506 -5.21 25.64 -2.21
N LEU A 507 -5.59 26.76 -2.85
CA LEU A 507 -6.73 27.57 -2.41
C LEU A 507 -8.06 26.81 -2.54
N PHE A 508 -8.32 26.20 -3.70
CA PHE A 508 -9.63 25.64 -4.04
C PHE A 508 -9.68 24.10 -4.02
N GLY A 509 -8.53 23.42 -3.92
CA GLY A 509 -8.45 21.96 -3.97
C GLY A 509 -8.47 21.41 -5.41
N HIS A 510 -8.25 20.11 -5.57
CA HIS A 510 -8.29 19.45 -6.88
C HIS A 510 -8.90 18.06 -6.83
N LYS A 511 -9.43 17.63 -7.98
CA LYS A 511 -9.85 16.25 -8.21
C LYS A 511 -8.72 15.41 -8.82
N LYS A 512 -8.74 14.11 -8.56
CA LYS A 512 -7.81 13.15 -9.16
C LYS A 512 -7.80 13.29 -10.68
N GLY A 513 -6.61 13.44 -11.25
CA GLY A 513 -6.42 13.62 -12.69
C GLY A 513 -6.57 15.06 -13.21
N ALA A 514 -6.72 16.07 -12.34
CA ALA A 514 -6.81 17.48 -12.75
C ALA A 514 -5.51 18.01 -13.42
N PHE A 515 -4.34 17.48 -13.06
CA PHE A 515 -3.04 17.79 -13.67
C PHE A 515 -2.04 16.65 -13.45
N THR A 516 -0.88 16.71 -14.12
CA THR A 516 0.23 15.74 -13.97
C THR A 516 0.77 15.76 -12.53
N GLY A 517 0.40 14.77 -11.73
CA GLY A 517 0.74 14.67 -10.30
C GLY A 517 -0.47 14.57 -9.36
N ALA A 518 -1.70 14.80 -9.84
CA ALA A 518 -2.93 14.66 -9.05
C ALA A 518 -3.35 13.18 -8.87
N VAL A 519 -2.61 12.45 -8.02
CA VAL A 519 -2.83 11.00 -7.75
C VAL A 519 -4.11 10.73 -6.94
N ALA A 520 -4.54 11.70 -6.13
CA ALA A 520 -5.71 11.63 -5.27
C ALA A 520 -6.43 12.99 -5.21
N ASP A 521 -7.67 12.99 -4.69
CA ASP A 521 -8.41 14.21 -4.42
C ASP A 521 -7.79 14.96 -3.23
N LYS A 522 -7.68 16.30 -3.33
CA LYS A 522 -7.19 17.17 -2.26
C LYS A 522 -8.19 18.30 -1.98
N LYS A 523 -8.50 18.51 -0.71
CA LYS A 523 -9.33 19.64 -0.24
C LYS A 523 -8.54 20.95 -0.26
N GLY A 524 -9.20 22.05 -0.59
CA GLY A 524 -8.61 23.40 -0.64
C GLY A 524 -8.53 24.10 0.72
N LEU A 525 -7.73 25.15 0.79
CA LEU A 525 -7.55 25.99 1.98
C LEU A 525 -8.82 26.77 2.34
N PHE A 526 -9.66 27.15 1.37
CA PHE A 526 -10.97 27.73 1.66
C PHE A 526 -11.91 26.76 2.38
N GLU A 527 -11.84 25.45 2.06
CA GLU A 527 -12.59 24.43 2.81
C GLU A 527 -12.03 24.25 4.23
N ALA A 528 -10.71 24.29 4.39
CA ALA A 528 -10.06 24.20 5.69
C ALA A 528 -10.37 25.41 6.58
N ALA A 529 -10.58 26.58 5.98
CA ALA A 529 -10.94 27.83 6.66
C ALA A 529 -12.45 27.99 6.89
N ASN A 530 -13.28 27.01 6.54
CA ASN A 530 -14.74 27.11 6.66
C ASN A 530 -15.17 27.35 8.12
N GLY A 531 -15.97 28.40 8.34
CA GLY A 531 -16.36 28.90 9.67
C GLY A 531 -15.28 29.76 10.36
N GLY A 532 -14.09 29.91 9.76
CA GLY A 532 -12.93 30.64 10.30
C GLY A 532 -12.59 31.90 9.51
N THR A 533 -11.30 32.22 9.43
CA THR A 533 -10.74 33.38 8.70
C THR A 533 -9.62 32.94 7.78
N ILE A 534 -9.54 33.52 6.58
CA ILE A 534 -8.41 33.34 5.67
C ILE A 534 -7.70 34.67 5.45
N PHE A 535 -6.37 34.65 5.55
CA PHE A 535 -5.48 35.77 5.30
C PHE A 535 -4.71 35.53 4.01
N LEU A 536 -4.87 36.42 3.03
CA LEU A 536 -4.16 36.40 1.75
C LEU A 536 -3.15 37.56 1.70
N ASP A 537 -1.87 37.23 1.79
CA ASP A 537 -0.78 38.22 1.67
C ASP A 537 -0.34 38.38 0.21
N GLU A 538 0.02 39.62 -0.14
CA GLU A 538 0.36 40.06 -1.49
C GLU A 538 -0.71 39.72 -2.55
N ILE A 539 -1.97 40.07 -2.25
CA ILE A 539 -3.12 39.88 -3.14
C ILE A 539 -2.97 40.65 -4.47
N GLY A 540 -2.06 41.63 -4.56
CA GLY A 540 -1.77 42.37 -5.79
C GLY A 540 -0.97 41.57 -6.83
N ASP A 541 -0.54 40.35 -6.52
CA ASP A 541 0.24 39.49 -7.40
C ASP A 541 -0.55 38.32 -8.01
N ILE A 542 -1.85 38.19 -7.71
CA ILE A 542 -2.66 37.08 -8.24
C ILE A 542 -3.08 37.30 -9.70
N THR A 543 -3.17 36.20 -10.44
CA THR A 543 -3.60 36.21 -11.85
C THR A 543 -5.08 36.58 -12.02
N PRO A 544 -5.49 37.12 -13.19
CA PRO A 544 -6.89 37.45 -13.47
C PRO A 544 -7.87 36.26 -13.30
N LYS A 545 -7.39 35.03 -13.54
CA LYS A 545 -8.18 33.81 -13.32
C LYS A 545 -8.49 33.61 -11.84
N LEU A 546 -7.47 33.70 -10.97
CA LEU A 546 -7.65 33.59 -9.52
C LEU A 546 -8.51 34.74 -8.97
N GLN A 547 -8.40 35.94 -9.53
CA GLN A 547 -9.27 37.07 -9.17
C GLN A 547 -10.75 36.73 -9.40
N ALA A 548 -11.08 36.07 -10.53
CA ALA A 548 -12.45 35.66 -10.84
C ALA A 548 -12.98 34.59 -9.87
N GLU A 549 -12.14 33.65 -9.44
CA GLU A 549 -12.52 32.61 -8.48
C GLU A 549 -12.68 33.17 -7.07
N LEU A 550 -11.78 34.07 -6.65
CA LEU A 550 -11.89 34.76 -5.37
C LEU A 550 -13.16 35.61 -5.27
N LEU A 551 -13.54 36.29 -6.37
CA LEU A 551 -14.78 37.06 -6.42
C LEU A 551 -16.02 36.16 -6.19
N ARG A 552 -16.04 34.94 -6.75
CA ARG A 552 -17.14 33.98 -6.52
C ARG A 552 -17.25 33.56 -5.05
N VAL A 553 -16.12 33.40 -4.37
CA VAL A 553 -16.11 33.11 -2.92
C VAL A 553 -16.65 34.29 -2.14
N LEU A 554 -16.29 35.52 -2.50
CA LEU A 554 -16.73 36.74 -1.80
C LEU A 554 -18.22 37.06 -2.01
N ASP A 555 -18.76 36.84 -3.21
CA ASP A 555 -20.16 37.16 -3.51
C ASP A 555 -21.13 36.06 -3.08
N GLY A 556 -20.79 34.78 -3.32
CA GLY A 556 -21.71 33.64 -3.15
C GLY A 556 -21.27 32.62 -2.11
N GLY A 557 -20.05 32.71 -1.57
CA GLY A 557 -19.46 31.69 -0.70
C GLY A 557 -19.21 30.37 -1.44
N GLU A 558 -19.11 30.37 -2.77
CA GLU A 558 -19.01 29.14 -3.55
C GLU A 558 -17.58 28.90 -4.03
N ILE A 559 -17.10 27.68 -3.78
CA ILE A 559 -15.80 27.19 -4.26
C ILE A 559 -15.98 26.03 -5.24
N LYS A 560 -15.06 25.92 -6.18
CA LYS A 560 -15.02 24.84 -7.17
C LYS A 560 -13.60 24.27 -7.25
N PRO A 561 -13.39 22.97 -6.96
CA PRO A 561 -12.07 22.37 -7.05
C PRO A 561 -11.61 22.26 -8.50
N VAL A 562 -10.29 22.34 -8.72
CA VAL A 562 -9.67 22.23 -10.05
C VAL A 562 -10.00 20.87 -10.67
N GLY A 563 -10.53 20.90 -11.90
CA GLY A 563 -10.98 19.70 -12.62
C GLY A 563 -12.31 19.10 -12.12
N GLY A 564 -12.93 19.67 -11.08
CA GLY A 564 -14.23 19.24 -10.59
C GLY A 564 -15.40 20.04 -11.19
N THR A 565 -16.60 19.47 -11.15
CA THR A 565 -17.85 20.14 -11.59
C THR A 565 -18.76 20.53 -10.44
N VAL A 566 -18.53 19.99 -9.23
CA VAL A 566 -19.36 20.21 -8.05
C VAL A 566 -18.91 21.47 -7.32
N THR A 567 -19.84 22.39 -7.06
CA THR A 567 -19.62 23.56 -6.21
C THR A 567 -19.93 23.24 -4.75
N SER A 568 -19.15 23.81 -3.83
CA SER A 568 -19.37 23.69 -2.38
C SER A 568 -19.50 25.08 -1.76
N LYS A 569 -20.38 25.22 -0.75
CA LYS A 569 -20.54 26.48 -0.02
C LYS A 569 -19.63 26.53 1.21
N VAL A 570 -18.96 27.65 1.39
CA VAL A 570 -18.07 27.96 2.52
C VAL A 570 -18.40 29.33 3.09
N ASP A 571 -18.31 29.46 4.41
CA ASP A 571 -18.44 30.72 5.14
C ASP A 571 -17.08 31.11 5.74
N VAL A 572 -16.36 32.00 5.06
CA VAL A 572 -14.99 32.38 5.44
C VAL A 572 -14.87 33.90 5.47
N ARG A 573 -14.32 34.43 6.57
CA ARG A 573 -13.96 35.85 6.65
C ARG A 573 -12.64 36.06 5.92
N LEU A 574 -12.58 37.03 5.01
CA LEU A 574 -11.38 37.35 4.25
C LEU A 574 -10.64 38.55 4.85
N ILE A 575 -9.32 38.41 5.02
CA ILE A 575 -8.39 39.52 5.25
C ILE A 575 -7.36 39.46 4.12
N ALA A 576 -7.19 40.55 3.38
CA ALA A 576 -6.24 40.64 2.28
C ALA A 576 -5.15 41.67 2.60
N ALA A 577 -3.93 41.45 2.14
CA ALA A 577 -2.83 42.40 2.28
C ALA A 577 -2.10 42.62 0.95
N THR A 578 -1.60 43.84 0.73
CA THR A 578 -0.83 44.20 -0.46
C THR A 578 0.15 45.34 -0.19
N ASN A 579 1.31 45.31 -0.86
CA ASN A 579 2.20 46.46 -0.98
C ASN A 579 1.96 47.30 -2.25
N LYS A 580 1.21 46.78 -3.24
CA LYS A 580 0.92 47.45 -4.51
C LYS A 580 -0.28 48.39 -4.41
N ASN A 581 -0.28 49.43 -5.25
CA ASN A 581 -1.41 50.32 -5.41
C ASN A 581 -2.46 49.67 -6.33
N LEU A 582 -3.53 49.13 -5.75
CA LEU A 582 -4.58 48.42 -6.49
C LEU A 582 -5.39 49.37 -7.40
N GLU A 583 -5.53 50.65 -7.06
CA GLU A 583 -6.23 51.64 -7.89
C GLU A 583 -5.52 51.86 -9.24
N THR A 584 -4.18 51.89 -9.20
CA THR A 584 -3.37 51.93 -10.42
C THR A 584 -3.54 50.65 -11.20
N GLY A 585 -3.65 49.50 -10.53
CA GLY A 585 -3.92 48.23 -11.18
C GLY A 585 -5.27 48.08 -11.86
N VAL A 586 -6.30 48.74 -11.32
CA VAL A 586 -7.60 48.84 -11.99
C VAL A 586 -7.48 49.73 -13.24
N LYS A 587 -6.78 50.87 -13.15
CA LYS A 587 -6.57 51.78 -14.30
C LYS A 587 -5.74 51.15 -15.42
N GLU A 588 -4.73 50.35 -15.07
CA GLU A 588 -3.84 49.67 -16.00
C GLU A 588 -4.41 48.31 -16.48
N GLY A 589 -5.54 47.86 -15.91
CA GLY A 589 -6.25 46.65 -16.34
C GLY A 589 -5.66 45.32 -15.84
N TRP A 590 -4.66 45.32 -14.95
CA TRP A 590 -4.12 44.08 -14.37
C TRP A 590 -4.87 43.60 -13.11
N PHE A 591 -5.70 44.45 -12.51
CA PHE A 591 -6.57 44.10 -11.39
C PHE A 591 -8.03 44.41 -11.73
N ARG A 592 -8.95 43.49 -11.42
CA ARG A 592 -10.37 43.69 -11.72
C ARG A 592 -11.01 44.71 -10.78
N GLU A 593 -11.83 45.58 -11.35
CA GLU A 593 -12.58 46.62 -10.65
C GLU A 593 -13.59 46.04 -9.64
N ASP A 594 -14.31 44.99 -10.03
CA ASP A 594 -15.32 44.33 -9.18
C ASP A 594 -14.72 43.72 -7.90
N LEU A 595 -13.62 42.99 -8.03
CA LEU A 595 -12.88 42.44 -6.89
C LEU A 595 -12.29 43.55 -6.02
N PHE A 596 -11.77 44.62 -6.61
CA PHE A 596 -11.23 45.75 -5.85
C PHE A 596 -12.26 46.34 -4.89
N TYR A 597 -13.49 46.60 -5.36
CA TYR A 597 -14.54 47.14 -4.51
C TYR A 597 -15.01 46.17 -3.41
N ARG A 598 -14.94 44.86 -3.65
CA ARG A 598 -15.24 43.83 -2.63
C ARG A 598 -14.13 43.65 -1.59
N LEU A 599 -12.89 43.93 -1.94
CA LEU A 599 -11.76 43.90 -1.01
C LEU A 599 -11.64 45.20 -0.22
N ASN A 600 -11.84 46.35 -0.87
CA ASN A 600 -11.65 47.69 -0.31
C ASN A 600 -12.87 48.18 0.50
N VAL A 601 -13.50 47.28 1.27
CA VAL A 601 -14.67 47.61 2.12
C VAL A 601 -14.21 48.29 3.41
N PHE A 602 -13.15 47.78 4.03
CA PHE A 602 -12.51 48.39 5.18
C PHE A 602 -10.99 48.31 5.03
N THR A 603 -10.32 49.45 5.04
CA THR A 603 -8.89 49.53 4.71
C THR A 603 -8.07 50.02 5.89
N ILE A 604 -7.04 49.25 6.25
CA ILE A 604 -6.06 49.60 7.28
C ILE A 604 -4.72 49.84 6.60
N THR A 605 -4.19 51.05 6.72
CA THR A 605 -2.88 51.40 6.15
C THR A 605 -1.81 51.33 7.22
N MET A 606 -0.85 50.43 7.03
CA MET A 606 0.28 50.22 7.93
C MET A 606 1.34 51.30 7.72
N PRO A 607 1.70 52.07 8.77
CA PRO A 607 2.73 53.09 8.66
C PRO A 607 4.12 52.45 8.50
N PRO A 608 4.97 52.97 7.60
CA PRO A 608 6.37 52.57 7.54
C PRO A 608 7.11 52.98 8.83
N LEU A 609 8.20 52.31 9.15
CA LEU A 609 8.96 52.53 10.39
C LEU A 609 9.44 53.99 10.49
N ARG A 610 9.88 54.59 9.38
CA ARG A 610 10.30 55.99 9.28
C ARG A 610 9.25 57.02 9.70
N SER A 611 7.95 56.69 9.65
CA SER A 611 6.87 57.57 10.12
C SER A 611 6.43 57.30 11.56
N ARG A 612 7.08 56.35 12.26
CA ARG A 612 6.81 55.98 13.66
C ARG A 612 8.10 55.68 14.44
N MET A 613 9.08 56.57 14.34
CA MET A 613 10.40 56.38 14.95
C MET A 613 10.38 56.33 16.48
N GLU A 614 9.35 56.88 17.13
CA GLU A 614 9.11 56.72 18.58
C GLU A 614 8.97 55.25 19.01
N SER A 615 8.53 54.38 18.10
CA SER A 615 8.40 52.95 18.35
C SER A 615 9.71 52.17 18.13
N LEU A 616 10.77 52.82 17.64
CA LEU A 616 12.07 52.16 17.40
C LEU A 616 12.66 51.59 18.69
N GLY A 617 12.68 52.35 19.79
CA GLY A 617 13.22 51.91 21.08
C GLY A 617 12.56 50.62 21.61
N PRO A 618 11.22 50.61 21.81
CA PRO A 618 10.51 49.41 22.23
C PRO A 618 10.67 48.21 21.27
N LEU A 619 10.73 48.45 19.96
CA LEU A 619 10.98 47.39 18.97
C LEU A 619 12.39 46.80 19.11
N VAL A 620 13.39 47.65 19.30
CA VAL A 620 14.78 47.23 19.54
C VAL A 620 14.88 46.37 20.78
N ASP A 621 14.33 46.82 21.92
CA ASP A 621 14.36 46.06 23.18
C ASP A 621 13.70 44.69 23.03
N HIS A 622 12.56 44.64 22.35
CA HIS A 622 11.84 43.39 22.08
C HIS A 622 12.66 42.42 21.22
N PHE A 623 13.19 42.87 20.08
CA PHE A 623 13.95 42.00 19.19
C PHE A 623 15.28 41.57 19.81
N LEU A 624 15.92 42.40 20.64
CA LEU A 624 17.12 42.03 21.38
C LEU A 624 16.84 40.97 22.43
N ALA A 625 15.78 41.11 23.22
CA ALA A 625 15.39 40.10 24.20
C ALA A 625 15.11 38.75 23.52
N ARG A 626 14.44 38.78 22.36
CA ARG A 626 14.18 37.59 21.54
C ARG A 626 15.47 36.99 20.98
N ALA A 627 16.35 37.81 20.40
CA ALA A 627 17.63 37.37 19.85
C ALA A 627 18.52 36.76 20.95
N SER A 628 18.61 37.42 22.12
CA SER A 628 19.36 37.00 23.30
C SER A 628 18.92 35.62 23.81
N LYS A 629 17.61 35.38 23.92
CA LYS A 629 17.06 34.05 24.26
C LYS A 629 17.43 32.99 23.22
N ARG A 630 17.32 33.30 21.92
CA ARG A 630 17.57 32.34 20.84
C ARG A 630 19.04 31.92 20.74
N ILE A 631 19.96 32.86 20.94
CA ILE A 631 21.41 32.61 20.85
C ILE A 631 22.05 32.23 22.19
N ASN A 632 21.26 32.13 23.27
CA ASN A 632 21.70 31.86 24.63
C ASN A 632 22.86 32.77 25.10
N LYS A 633 22.78 34.07 24.74
CA LYS A 633 23.78 35.08 25.10
C LYS A 633 23.07 36.26 25.76
N ALA A 634 23.49 36.66 26.95
CA ALA A 634 22.91 37.82 27.63
C ALA A 634 23.32 39.10 26.89
N ILE A 635 22.37 39.78 26.26
CA ILE A 635 22.56 41.13 25.69
C ILE A 635 21.72 42.08 26.54
N ARG A 636 22.38 43.06 27.14
CA ARG A 636 21.79 44.02 28.10
C ARG A 636 21.37 45.34 27.45
N GLY A 637 21.83 45.65 26.24
CA GLY A 637 21.43 46.88 25.54
C GLY A 637 22.24 47.19 24.27
N ILE A 638 22.01 48.37 23.71
CA ILE A 638 22.72 48.94 22.55
C ILE A 638 23.44 50.23 22.98
N ASP A 639 24.62 50.49 22.43
CA ASP A 639 25.37 51.76 22.57
C ASP A 639 24.51 52.94 22.05
N GLU A 640 24.51 54.06 22.78
CA GLU A 640 23.75 55.27 22.40
C GLU A 640 24.11 55.76 20.99
N ARG A 641 25.39 55.65 20.60
CA ARG A 641 25.84 56.01 19.25
C ARG A 641 25.21 55.16 18.16
N ALA A 642 24.95 53.89 18.46
CA ALA A 642 24.28 52.97 17.55
C ALA A 642 22.77 53.26 17.47
N ILE A 643 22.11 53.59 18.58
CA ILE A 643 20.71 54.03 18.56
C ILE A 643 20.55 55.34 17.75
N HIS A 644 21.44 56.30 17.92
CA HIS A 644 21.39 57.56 17.18
C HIS A 644 21.52 57.34 15.66
N ALA A 645 22.46 56.47 15.24
CA ALA A 645 22.59 56.10 13.82
C ALA A 645 21.33 55.41 13.28
N MET A 646 20.68 54.56 14.09
CA MET A 646 19.44 53.88 13.74
C MET A 646 18.24 54.84 13.59
N LEU A 647 18.21 55.94 14.34
CA LEU A 647 17.19 56.99 14.22
C LEU A 647 17.26 57.76 12.89
N GLN A 648 18.45 57.87 12.30
CA GLN A 648 18.66 58.60 11.05
C GLN A 648 18.52 57.74 9.79
N TYR A 649 18.40 56.42 9.94
CA TYR A 649 18.30 55.49 8.83
C TYR A 649 16.86 55.45 8.26
N PRO A 650 16.67 55.45 6.92
CA PRO A 650 15.34 55.52 6.29
C PRO A 650 14.50 54.23 6.40
N TRP A 651 15.09 53.10 6.82
CA TRP A 651 14.41 51.81 7.03
C TRP A 651 13.59 51.30 5.81
N PRO A 652 14.20 51.11 4.62
CA PRO A 652 13.50 50.64 3.42
C PRO A 652 12.84 49.26 3.59
N GLY A 653 13.38 48.38 4.42
CA GLY A 653 12.80 47.07 4.75
C GLY A 653 12.02 47.03 6.07
N ASN A 654 11.73 48.20 6.66
CA ASN A 654 10.91 48.39 7.86
C ASN A 654 11.34 47.46 9.03
N ILE A 655 10.38 46.81 9.70
CA ILE A 655 10.62 45.98 10.88
C ILE A 655 11.42 44.71 10.52
N ARG A 656 11.22 44.15 9.32
CA ARG A 656 11.95 42.95 8.88
C ARG A 656 13.45 43.23 8.75
N GLU A 657 13.81 44.39 8.21
CA GLU A 657 15.22 44.83 8.14
C GLU A 657 15.79 45.10 9.54
N LEU A 658 15.04 45.79 10.41
CA LEU A 658 15.42 46.03 11.80
C LEU A 658 15.74 44.73 12.53
N GLN A 659 14.84 43.74 12.47
CA GLN A 659 15.04 42.43 13.09
C GLN A 659 16.31 41.75 12.57
N ASN A 660 16.51 41.71 11.25
CA ASN A 660 17.68 41.06 10.65
C ASN A 660 19.00 41.72 11.08
N ILE A 661 19.03 43.05 11.15
CA ILE A 661 20.21 43.81 11.58
C ILE A 661 20.51 43.53 13.05
N LEU A 662 19.49 43.54 13.93
CA LEU A 662 19.66 43.27 15.36
C LEU A 662 20.06 41.83 15.63
N GLU A 663 19.48 40.84 14.94
CA GLU A 663 19.88 39.43 15.07
C GLU A 663 21.34 39.23 14.65
N ARG A 664 21.76 39.84 13.54
CA ARG A 664 23.16 39.80 13.09
C ARG A 664 24.09 40.48 14.10
N ALA A 665 23.73 41.65 14.59
CA ALA A 665 24.52 42.41 15.55
C ALA A 665 24.64 41.67 16.89
N ALA A 666 23.59 40.96 17.31
CA ALA A 666 23.60 40.11 18.49
C ALA A 666 24.61 38.95 18.35
N VAL A 667 24.72 38.34 17.16
CA VAL A 667 25.72 37.30 16.86
C VAL A 667 27.15 37.85 16.81
N LEU A 668 27.33 39.04 16.23
CA LEU A 668 28.65 39.66 16.06
C LEU A 668 29.18 40.35 17.33
N SER A 669 28.30 40.66 18.29
CA SER A 669 28.72 41.24 19.56
C SER A 669 29.63 40.25 20.30
N GLN A 670 30.68 40.75 20.95
CA GLN A 670 31.52 39.95 21.87
C GLN A 670 31.12 40.20 23.33
N ASP A 671 30.63 41.40 23.63
CA ASP A 671 30.21 41.84 24.97
C ASP A 671 28.69 41.68 25.20
N PHE A 672 28.21 42.15 26.35
CA PHE A 672 26.78 42.27 26.71
C PHE A 672 26.07 43.47 26.03
N VAL A 673 26.78 44.32 25.28
CA VAL A 673 26.23 45.53 24.63
C VAL A 673 26.55 45.50 23.15
N ILE A 674 25.55 45.76 22.31
CA ILE A 674 25.75 45.92 20.85
C ILE A 674 26.31 47.31 20.60
N ARG A 675 27.50 47.38 20.02
CA ARG A 675 28.15 48.64 19.68
C ARG A 675 27.98 48.95 18.18
N LEU A 676 28.31 50.19 17.79
CA LEU A 676 28.19 50.65 16.40
C LEU A 676 29.00 49.78 15.42
N GLU A 677 30.13 49.21 15.87
CA GLU A 677 30.99 48.35 15.04
C GLU A 677 30.33 46.98 14.73
N ASN A 678 29.29 46.60 15.46
CA ASN A 678 28.52 45.38 15.23
C ASN A 678 27.37 45.58 14.22
N LEU A 679 27.07 46.84 13.86
CA LEU A 679 26.06 47.19 12.86
C LEU A 679 26.67 47.28 11.46
N PRO A 680 25.85 47.21 10.39
CA PRO A 680 26.30 47.47 9.03
C PRO A 680 27.05 48.81 8.88
N VAL A 681 28.06 48.86 8.00
CA VAL A 681 28.95 50.02 7.80
C VAL A 681 28.20 51.33 7.55
N ILE A 682 27.03 51.27 6.93
CA ILE A 682 26.16 52.43 6.68
C ILE A 682 25.78 53.20 7.96
N PHE A 683 25.67 52.52 9.11
CA PHE A 683 25.39 53.16 10.39
C PHE A 683 26.61 53.93 10.92
N ALA A 684 27.83 53.46 10.64
CA ALA A 684 29.05 54.19 10.99
C ALA A 684 29.22 55.47 10.15
N GLU A 685 28.84 55.42 8.88
CA GLU A 685 28.82 56.61 8.00
C GLU A 685 27.78 57.65 8.45
N LEU A 686 26.60 57.21 8.89
CA LEU A 686 25.57 58.09 9.44
C LEU A 686 25.98 58.71 10.77
N ALA A 687 26.67 57.95 11.65
CA ALA A 687 27.20 58.47 12.91
C ALA A 687 28.34 59.49 12.74
N LEU A 688 29.13 59.38 11.66
CA LEU A 688 30.22 60.32 11.33
C LEU A 688 29.72 61.57 10.60
N GLY A 689 28.50 61.55 10.05
CA GLY A 689 27.92 62.63 9.25
C GLY A 689 27.41 63.84 10.03
N ASP A 690 27.58 63.87 11.36
CA ASP A 690 27.11 64.95 12.25
C ASP A 690 28.20 66.00 12.58
N GLN A 691 29.29 66.01 11.81
CA GLN A 691 30.33 67.04 11.87
C GLN A 691 30.69 67.48 10.44
N GLY A 692 29.84 68.29 9.82
CA GLY A 692 30.18 68.98 8.56
C GLY A 692 28.97 69.36 7.71
N GLU A 693 28.82 70.66 7.47
CA GLU A 693 27.86 71.26 6.53
C GLU A 693 27.81 70.49 5.20
N ARG A 694 26.61 70.05 4.81
CA ARG A 694 26.38 69.37 3.53
C ARG A 694 26.16 70.40 2.42
N ASP A 695 27.08 70.46 1.47
CA ASP A 695 26.81 70.96 0.12
C ASP A 695 26.45 69.76 -0.80
N PRO A 696 25.23 69.67 -1.35
CA PRO A 696 24.78 68.50 -2.10
C PRO A 696 25.22 68.60 -3.57
N GLY A 697 26.42 68.07 -3.87
CA GLY A 697 26.91 68.02 -5.25
C GLY A 697 27.99 66.96 -5.50
N THR A 698 27.56 65.80 -5.98
CA THR A 698 28.38 64.87 -6.79
C THR A 698 29.51 64.08 -6.08
N VAL A 699 29.15 63.02 -5.34
CA VAL A 699 30.11 61.96 -4.96
C VAL A 699 29.68 60.63 -5.58
N THR A 700 30.30 60.25 -6.70
CA THR A 700 30.12 58.92 -7.30
C THR A 700 31.00 57.87 -6.62
N PHE A 701 30.47 56.66 -6.44
CA PHE A 701 31.12 55.46 -5.88
C PHE A 701 32.55 55.19 -6.41
N ARG A 702 32.84 55.62 -7.64
CA ARG A 702 34.16 55.48 -8.29
C ARG A 702 35.28 56.24 -7.57
N ASN A 703 35.02 57.46 -7.10
CA ASN A 703 36.02 58.30 -6.43
C ASN A 703 36.31 57.84 -4.99
N GLN A 704 35.31 57.32 -4.27
CA GLN A 704 35.52 56.76 -2.93
C GLN A 704 36.30 55.45 -2.97
N ARG A 705 36.08 54.60 -4.00
CA ARG A 705 36.83 53.36 -4.20
C ARG A 705 38.29 53.61 -4.55
N GLU A 706 38.60 54.60 -5.39
CA GLU A 706 39.98 54.98 -5.72
C GLU A 706 40.73 55.54 -4.50
N LYS A 707 40.07 56.35 -3.66
CA LYS A 707 40.68 56.85 -2.42
C LYS A 707 41.02 55.73 -1.43
N HIS A 708 40.11 54.76 -1.25
CA HIS A 708 40.33 53.62 -0.34
C HIS A 708 41.38 52.63 -0.86
N LEU A 709 41.36 52.28 -2.16
CA LEU A 709 42.36 51.40 -2.76
C LEU A 709 43.76 52.03 -2.73
N GLY A 710 43.87 53.35 -2.97
CA GLY A 710 45.14 54.06 -2.92
C GLY A 710 45.78 54.09 -1.53
N GLN A 711 44.99 54.16 -0.45
CA GLN A 711 45.51 54.15 0.92
C GLN A 711 46.08 52.78 1.32
N VAL A 712 45.40 51.69 0.94
CA VAL A 712 45.88 50.32 1.19
C VAL A 712 47.14 50.02 0.37
N GLU A 713 47.17 50.41 -0.90
CA GLU A 713 48.33 50.21 -1.78
C GLU A 713 49.57 50.98 -1.29
N LYS A 714 49.38 52.22 -0.81
CA LYS A 714 50.45 53.02 -0.20
C LYS A 714 51.01 52.39 1.08
N GLY A 715 50.15 51.79 1.91
CA GLY A 715 50.56 51.08 3.13
C GLY A 715 51.42 49.85 2.85
N LEU A 716 51.02 49.03 1.87
CA LEU A 716 51.76 47.82 1.48
C LEU A 716 53.14 48.15 0.88
N LEU A 717 53.24 49.18 0.03
CA LEU A 717 54.52 49.61 -0.55
C LEU A 717 55.53 50.05 0.52
N ARG A 718 55.09 50.77 1.54
CA ARG A 718 55.94 51.19 2.67
C ARG A 718 56.44 49.99 3.49
N ARG A 719 55.55 49.03 3.77
CA ARG A 719 55.91 47.80 4.49
C ARG A 719 56.98 46.99 3.74
N TYR A 720 56.79 46.73 2.44
CA TYR A 720 57.78 45.98 1.65
C TYR A 720 59.12 46.71 1.50
N LEU A 721 59.12 48.06 1.48
CA LEU A 721 60.35 48.86 1.48
C LEU A 721 61.07 48.83 2.83
N GLN A 722 60.34 48.85 3.95
CA GLN A 722 60.89 48.70 5.30
C GLN A 722 61.52 47.32 5.50
N GLU A 723 60.81 46.25 5.15
CA GLU A 723 61.31 44.87 5.25
C GLU A 723 62.53 44.62 4.34
N SER A 724 62.70 45.44 3.30
CA SER A 724 63.82 45.35 2.35
C SER A 724 64.94 46.36 2.59
N GLY A 725 64.88 47.15 3.67
CA GLY A 725 65.89 48.16 4.04
C GLY A 725 66.11 49.21 2.94
N GLY A 726 65.04 49.64 2.27
CA GLY A 726 65.11 50.65 1.19
C GLY A 726 65.61 50.12 -0.16
N ASN A 727 65.93 48.82 -0.29
CA ASN A 727 66.30 48.23 -1.57
C ASN A 727 65.07 47.91 -2.42
N VAL A 728 64.76 48.79 -3.37
CA VAL A 728 63.59 48.69 -4.27
C VAL A 728 63.59 47.40 -5.11
N SER A 729 64.75 46.86 -5.48
CA SER A 729 64.85 45.62 -6.27
C SER A 729 64.54 44.37 -5.46
N LYS A 730 64.81 44.42 -4.15
CA LYS A 730 64.47 43.35 -3.21
C LYS A 730 62.99 43.44 -2.83
N ALA A 731 62.48 44.64 -2.55
CA ALA A 731 61.07 44.89 -2.27
C ALA A 731 60.13 44.43 -3.40
N ALA A 732 60.50 44.71 -4.66
CA ALA A 732 59.72 44.27 -5.82
C ALA A 732 59.67 42.73 -5.97
N ARG A 733 60.79 42.04 -5.66
CA ARG A 733 60.85 40.57 -5.67
C ARG A 733 60.00 39.97 -4.56
N THR A 734 60.06 40.51 -3.34
CA THR A 734 59.25 40.04 -2.21
C THR A 734 57.76 40.30 -2.42
N ALA A 735 57.41 41.42 -3.07
CA ALA A 735 56.04 41.75 -3.45
C ALA A 735 55.54 40.97 -4.69
N GLY A 736 56.39 40.16 -5.34
CA GLY A 736 56.02 39.34 -6.49
C GLY A 736 55.68 40.11 -7.77
N ILE A 737 56.14 41.36 -7.91
CA ILE A 737 55.84 42.20 -9.09
C ILE A 737 57.11 42.67 -9.83
N PRO A 738 57.04 42.87 -11.17
CA PRO A 738 58.19 43.33 -11.93
C PRO A 738 58.71 44.67 -11.43
N ARG A 739 60.05 44.82 -11.37
CA ARG A 739 60.74 46.01 -10.86
C ARG A 739 60.23 47.32 -11.47
N ARG A 740 59.97 47.34 -12.79
CA ARG A 740 59.43 48.51 -13.52
C ARG A 740 58.05 48.92 -13.00
N THR A 741 57.20 47.96 -12.66
CA THR A 741 55.86 48.18 -12.10
C THR A 741 55.95 48.73 -10.68
N PHE A 742 56.87 48.21 -9.87
CA PHE A 742 57.10 48.69 -8.50
C PHE A 742 57.58 50.15 -8.50
N TYR A 743 58.51 50.53 -9.38
CA TYR A 743 58.95 51.94 -9.52
C TYR A 743 57.81 52.88 -9.95
N ARG A 744 56.91 52.42 -10.83
CA ARG A 744 55.75 53.22 -11.25
C ARG A 744 54.78 53.46 -10.09
N LEU A 745 54.60 52.48 -9.22
CA LEU A 745 53.76 52.61 -8.03
C LEU A 745 54.41 53.55 -6.99
N LEU A 746 55.72 53.48 -6.80
CA LEU A 746 56.45 54.43 -5.95
C LEU A 746 56.36 55.88 -6.45
N ALA A 747 56.49 56.09 -7.76
CA ALA A 747 56.34 57.41 -8.37
C ALA A 747 54.90 57.95 -8.25
N ARG A 748 53.89 57.09 -8.40
CA ARG A 748 52.47 57.48 -8.28
C ARG A 748 52.10 57.98 -6.87
N TYR A 749 52.74 57.44 -5.84
CA TYR A 749 52.46 57.78 -4.43
C TYR A 749 53.56 58.62 -3.77
N GLU A 750 54.52 59.09 -4.56
CA GLU A 750 55.67 59.93 -4.16
C GLU A 750 56.50 59.34 -3.00
N ILE A 751 56.74 58.01 -3.02
CA ILE A 751 57.56 57.32 -2.01
C ILE A 751 58.96 57.08 -2.58
N LYS A 752 60.01 57.55 -1.89
CA LYS A 752 61.40 57.28 -2.29
C LYS A 752 61.97 56.13 -1.46
N GLY A 753 62.70 55.22 -2.12
CA GLY A 753 63.31 54.06 -1.44
C GLY A 753 64.44 54.45 -0.46
N CYS A 754 65.08 55.62 -0.67
CA CYS A 754 66.12 56.15 0.23
C CYS A 754 65.61 56.48 1.62
N ASP A 755 64.31 56.79 1.76
CA ASP A 755 63.70 57.18 3.03
C ASP A 755 63.58 56.00 4.02
N PHE A 756 63.91 54.79 3.55
CA PHE A 756 63.80 53.54 4.30
C PHE A 756 65.15 52.78 4.40
N GLN A 757 66.26 53.44 4.06
CA GLN A 757 67.60 52.95 4.34
C GLN A 757 67.97 53.34 5.79
N GLY A 758 68.07 52.35 6.68
CA GLY A 758 68.52 52.60 8.05
C GLY A 758 70.01 52.95 8.09
N GLU A 759 70.37 53.95 8.89
CA GLU A 759 71.75 54.22 9.32
C GLU A 759 72.31 52.95 9.98
N THR A 760 73.33 52.35 9.35
CA THR A 760 74.10 51.21 9.90
C THR A 760 74.72 51.58 11.24
N PRO A 761 74.76 50.62 12.18
CA PRO A 761 76.00 49.85 12.33
C PRO A 761 75.98 48.49 11.64
#